data_AF-A0A101ECD2-F1
#
_entry.id   AF-A0A101ECD2-F1
#
_cell.length_a   1.000
_cell.length_b   1.000
_cell.length_c   1.000
_cell.angle_alpha   90.00
_cell.angle_beta   90.00
_cell.angle_gamma   90.00
#
_symmetry.space_group_name_H-M   'P 1'
#
loop_
_entity.id
_entity.type
_entity.pdbx_description
1 polymer ?
#
loop_
_entity_poly.entity_id
_entity_poly.type
_entity_poly.pdbx_seq_one_letter_code
_entity_poly.pdbx_strand_id
1 'polypeptide(L)'
;MRRSWRILALLIVVLLGAAASLGAVAGRVRLEGANRTVTVAVDYREVAKLARWTGLTEREVLGLLGEKGVNAVLFKEDTIRELSPERVRLYSGDEAAWLFPRYADRFRAGFLYFFLRDLDVLEQIKGQLEHKLPAPPEVISTPDFMVVGIPFMPQEELEALGLGFPRNKLREVADQGFLLLVQVRSWPQATEESLGKVLEPLQPFRPYLAAVLFNDKVLPGFPEALPALAAEIRQLGAPVGLIEFNEQQGLKNLALLMDKKALRLHAIPPERMFSLSPEEGVARFTLAATERNVRLLFVRLFFRPDSSDWLADNLSYLEDLRASLAGEGLVIGRAEPFPAFKSWRLLWFLAGVGVIAGGILLLESLGFGRWGWALGILGCLGWLGAGLLGYGYGLFLRKVMALGAAVVFPTLALWSALVGGRSSGPIPAAKVILRSTFVSFLGGLLIAGLLSETAFMLQLDQFTGVKAAFVLPLLIFGVGAIYREEKDNFWPTVKGWLQQNLTVLMLLILAAAAAAFVVYLSRSGNQSIGLLPLEGQVRLLLDGILGVRPRFKEFLLGYPAFLWALMLPYRHRFLPLWLLALTGQISVVNTFCHIHTPLVVSLVRTVNGLWVGLLVGMGTLVVAHVLKVVFLRCFGGSGR
;
A
#
# COMPACT_ATOMS: atom_id res chain seq x y z
N MET A 1 1.82 32.53 36.94
CA MET A 1 2.02 31.18 37.52
C MET A 1 1.00 30.13 37.07
N ARG A 2 -0.32 30.29 37.29
CA ARG A 2 -1.32 29.25 36.96
C ARG A 2 -1.33 28.77 35.49
N ARG A 3 -1.07 29.66 34.51
CA ARG A 3 -1.02 29.32 33.08
C ARG A 3 0.17 28.43 32.72
N SER A 4 1.35 28.71 33.28
CA SER A 4 2.57 27.93 33.02
C SER A 4 2.49 26.50 33.54
N TRP A 5 1.85 26.29 34.71
CA TRP A 5 1.63 24.97 35.28
C TRP A 5 0.66 24.11 34.45
N ARG A 6 -0.40 24.72 33.89
CA ARG A 6 -1.36 24.02 33.02
C ARG A 6 -0.71 23.51 31.74
N ILE A 7 0.09 24.35 31.08
CA ILE A 7 0.83 23.96 29.88
C ILE A 7 1.81 22.83 30.17
N LEU A 8 2.55 22.91 31.29
CA LEU A 8 3.48 21.86 31.71
C LEU A 8 2.77 20.54 31.97
N ALA A 9 1.62 20.55 32.66
CA ALA A 9 0.83 19.36 32.92
C ALA A 9 0.33 18.71 31.62
N LEU A 10 -0.18 19.50 30.66
CA LEU A 10 -0.62 18.99 29.36
C LEU A 10 0.55 18.39 28.56
N LEU A 11 1.73 19.01 28.60
CA LEU A 11 2.93 18.45 27.96
C LEU A 11 3.34 17.11 28.57
N ILE A 12 3.26 16.97 29.90
CA ILE A 12 3.51 15.69 30.57
C ILE A 12 2.52 14.63 30.09
N VAL A 13 1.23 14.97 29.96
CA VAL A 13 0.20 14.04 29.44
C VAL A 13 0.49 13.62 27.99
N VAL A 14 0.91 14.55 27.13
CA VAL A 14 1.35 14.23 25.76
C VAL A 14 2.54 13.27 25.77
N LEU A 15 3.54 13.51 26.62
CA LEU A 15 4.73 12.66 26.74
C LEU A 15 4.39 11.27 27.28
N LEU A 16 3.47 11.16 28.25
CA LEU A 16 2.96 9.89 28.75
C LEU A 16 2.22 9.10 27.66
N GLY A 17 1.38 9.79 26.87
CA GLY A 17 0.73 9.18 25.71
C GLY A 17 1.72 8.69 24.66
N ALA A 18 2.78 9.46 24.40
CA ALA A 18 3.85 9.08 23.49
C ALA A 18 4.66 7.88 24.03
N ALA A 19 4.96 7.85 25.34
CA ALA A 19 5.62 6.71 25.98
C ALA A 19 4.75 5.44 25.92
N ALA A 20 3.44 5.56 26.17
CA ALA A 20 2.50 4.45 26.00
C ALA A 20 2.45 3.96 24.54
N SER A 21 2.55 4.88 23.59
CA SER A 21 2.62 4.55 22.15
C SER A 21 3.91 3.83 21.79
N LEU A 22 5.05 4.20 22.37
CA LEU A 22 6.31 3.44 22.24
C LEU A 22 6.16 2.01 22.76
N GLY A 23 5.50 1.82 23.91
CA GLY A 23 5.19 0.49 24.43
C GLY A 23 4.32 -0.34 23.47
N ALA A 24 3.27 0.26 22.90
CA ALA A 24 2.41 -0.40 21.91
C ALA A 24 3.16 -0.78 20.63
N VAL A 25 4.08 0.09 20.22
CA VAL A 25 4.91 -0.03 19.02
C VAL A 25 6.05 -1.04 19.20
N ALA A 26 6.64 -1.17 20.39
CA ALA A 26 7.77 -2.07 20.63
C ALA A 26 7.44 -3.52 20.25
N GLY A 27 6.21 -3.96 20.59
CA GLY A 27 5.70 -5.27 20.15
C GLY A 27 5.64 -5.39 18.64
N ARG A 28 5.18 -4.35 17.94
CA ARG A 28 5.15 -4.29 16.48
C ARG A 28 6.54 -4.35 15.86
N VAL A 29 7.51 -3.58 16.37
CA VAL A 29 8.89 -3.59 15.85
C VAL A 29 9.52 -4.98 15.98
N ARG A 30 9.26 -5.70 17.08
CA ARG A 30 9.72 -7.08 17.25
C ARG A 30 9.11 -8.02 16.20
N LEU A 31 7.83 -7.86 15.89
CA LEU A 31 7.14 -8.66 14.87
C LEU A 31 7.64 -8.35 13.45
N GLU A 32 7.80 -7.08 13.13
CA GLU A 32 8.36 -6.63 11.85
C GLU A 32 9.81 -7.11 11.68
N GLY A 33 10.62 -7.05 12.73
CA GLY A 33 12.00 -7.50 12.73
C GLY A 33 12.18 -9.01 12.68
N ALA A 34 11.23 -9.78 13.23
CA ALA A 34 11.25 -11.25 13.16
C ALA A 34 10.77 -11.78 11.80
N ASN A 35 9.83 -11.09 11.15
CA ASN A 35 9.29 -11.51 9.86
C ASN A 35 10.15 -11.01 8.69
N ARG A 36 11.28 -11.68 8.41
CA ARG A 36 12.21 -11.35 7.32
C ARG A 36 12.20 -12.34 6.15
N THR A 37 11.32 -13.34 6.20
CA THR A 37 11.25 -14.39 5.20
C THR A 37 10.34 -13.99 4.04
N VAL A 38 10.85 -14.02 2.82
CA VAL A 38 10.09 -13.71 1.59
C VAL A 38 9.97 -14.94 0.71
N THR A 39 8.79 -15.12 0.10
CA THR A 39 8.57 -16.13 -0.93
C THR A 39 8.61 -15.45 -2.29
N VAL A 40 9.46 -15.95 -3.18
CA VAL A 40 9.61 -15.46 -4.56
C VAL A 40 8.95 -16.48 -5.48
N ALA A 41 7.84 -16.06 -6.08
CA ALA A 41 7.01 -16.90 -6.93
C ALA A 41 7.08 -16.45 -8.40
N VAL A 42 7.14 -17.41 -9.32
CA VAL A 42 7.01 -17.16 -10.77
C VAL A 42 5.74 -17.82 -11.33
N ASP A 43 5.26 -17.37 -12.48
CA ASP A 43 4.09 -17.99 -13.13
C ASP A 43 4.50 -19.30 -13.81
N TYR A 44 3.83 -20.41 -13.49
CA TYR A 44 4.09 -21.71 -14.12
C TYR A 44 4.04 -21.62 -15.66
N ARG A 45 3.18 -20.78 -16.21
CA ARG A 45 3.03 -20.63 -17.67
C ARG A 45 4.20 -19.90 -18.31
N GLU A 46 4.82 -18.97 -17.58
CA GLU A 46 6.03 -18.29 -18.03
C GLU A 46 7.22 -19.25 -18.01
N VAL A 47 7.29 -20.14 -17.01
CA VAL A 47 8.25 -21.25 -16.95
C VAL A 47 8.07 -22.21 -18.13
N ALA A 48 6.84 -22.68 -18.38
CA ALA A 48 6.54 -23.57 -19.50
C ALA A 48 6.79 -22.90 -20.86
N LYS A 49 6.63 -21.56 -20.95
CA LYS A 49 7.03 -20.80 -22.13
C LYS A 49 8.54 -20.81 -22.32
N LEU A 50 9.33 -20.53 -21.27
CA LEU A 50 10.79 -20.60 -21.35
C LEU A 50 11.27 -21.98 -21.78
N ALA A 51 10.76 -23.05 -21.14
CA ALA A 51 11.10 -24.44 -21.47
C ALA A 51 10.90 -24.75 -22.97
N ARG A 52 9.76 -24.37 -23.54
CA ARG A 52 9.47 -24.56 -24.96
C ARG A 52 10.40 -23.79 -25.89
N TRP A 53 10.82 -22.58 -25.50
CA TRP A 53 11.68 -21.73 -26.33
C TRP A 53 13.16 -22.11 -26.26
N THR A 54 13.61 -22.65 -25.13
CA THR A 54 15.01 -23.08 -24.95
C THR A 54 15.24 -24.55 -25.29
N GLY A 55 14.16 -25.32 -25.48
CA GLY A 55 14.23 -26.77 -25.68
C GLY A 55 14.53 -27.56 -24.39
N LEU A 56 14.54 -26.91 -23.23
CA LEU A 56 14.70 -27.54 -21.93
C LEU A 56 13.37 -28.09 -21.42
N THR A 57 13.44 -29.02 -20.47
CA THR A 57 12.27 -29.47 -19.72
C THR A 57 11.84 -28.44 -18.68
N GLU A 58 10.56 -28.44 -18.32
CA GLU A 58 10.03 -27.56 -17.26
C GLU A 58 10.77 -27.74 -15.93
N ARG A 59 11.18 -28.98 -15.63
CA ARG A 59 11.97 -29.35 -14.44
C ARG A 59 13.35 -28.70 -14.44
N GLU A 60 14.05 -28.72 -15.57
CA GLU A 60 15.36 -28.08 -15.69
C GLU A 60 15.26 -26.57 -15.54
N VAL A 61 14.29 -25.94 -16.20
CA VAL A 61 14.06 -24.49 -16.08
C VAL A 61 13.74 -24.13 -14.63
N LEU A 62 12.85 -24.87 -13.96
CA LEU A 62 12.56 -24.65 -12.54
C LEU A 62 13.80 -24.79 -11.67
N GLY A 63 14.63 -25.81 -11.90
CA GLY A 63 15.91 -25.98 -11.20
C GLY A 63 16.81 -24.74 -11.32
N LEU A 64 17.02 -24.25 -12.55
CA LEU A 64 17.83 -23.05 -12.82
C LEU A 64 17.26 -21.80 -12.13
N LEU A 65 15.94 -21.59 -12.20
CA LEU A 65 15.28 -20.48 -11.53
C LEU A 65 15.37 -20.61 -10.00
N GLY A 66 15.33 -21.84 -9.48
CA GLY A 66 15.50 -22.18 -8.07
C GLY A 66 16.86 -21.75 -7.52
N GLU A 67 17.94 -22.05 -8.26
CA GLU A 67 19.29 -21.61 -7.92
C GLU A 67 19.43 -20.08 -7.86
N LYS A 68 18.63 -19.37 -8.66
CA LYS A 68 18.60 -17.89 -8.68
C LYS A 68 17.62 -17.28 -7.67
N GLY A 69 16.99 -18.08 -6.81
CA GLY A 69 16.21 -17.60 -5.66
C GLY A 69 14.69 -17.69 -5.83
N VAL A 70 14.18 -18.33 -6.87
CA VAL A 70 12.75 -18.70 -6.93
C VAL A 70 12.52 -19.86 -5.98
N ASN A 71 11.48 -19.79 -5.13
CA ASN A 71 11.14 -20.89 -4.22
C ASN A 71 9.66 -21.25 -4.23
N ALA A 72 8.89 -20.61 -5.11
CA ALA A 72 7.48 -20.93 -5.29
C ALA A 72 7.04 -20.77 -6.75
N VAL A 73 5.92 -21.40 -7.08
CA VAL A 73 5.31 -21.33 -8.40
C VAL A 73 3.82 -21.02 -8.26
N LEU A 74 3.36 -20.04 -9.02
CA LEU A 74 1.96 -19.67 -9.13
C LEU A 74 1.28 -20.50 -10.21
N PHE A 75 0.20 -21.18 -9.82
CA PHE A 75 -0.74 -21.84 -10.71
C PHE A 75 -2.05 -21.04 -10.74
N LYS A 76 -2.49 -20.70 -11.94
CA LYS A 76 -3.84 -20.18 -12.18
C LYS A 76 -4.74 -21.34 -12.56
N GLU A 77 -6.03 -21.23 -12.26
CA GLU A 77 -6.99 -22.14 -12.85
C GLU A 77 -6.95 -22.03 -14.37
N ASP A 78 -6.91 -23.20 -15.02
CA ASP A 78 -6.93 -23.29 -16.47
C ASP A 78 -8.30 -22.89 -17.00
N THR A 79 -8.31 -22.10 -18.06
CA THR A 79 -9.51 -21.76 -18.85
C THR A 79 -9.46 -22.50 -20.17
N ILE A 80 -10.57 -22.51 -20.90
CA ILE A 80 -10.61 -23.11 -22.24
C ILE A 80 -9.59 -22.47 -23.20
N ARG A 81 -9.24 -21.19 -23.02
CA ARG A 81 -8.21 -20.48 -23.82
C ARG A 81 -6.81 -21.02 -23.56
N GLU A 82 -6.57 -21.50 -22.36
CA GLU A 82 -5.24 -21.87 -21.86
C GLU A 82 -4.97 -23.36 -22.05
N LEU A 83 -6.03 -24.17 -22.11
CA LEU A 83 -5.95 -25.55 -22.56
C LEU A 83 -5.65 -25.58 -24.06
N SER A 84 -4.53 -26.22 -24.45
CA SER A 84 -4.14 -26.27 -25.85
C SER A 84 -5.20 -26.99 -26.70
N PRO A 85 -5.39 -26.59 -27.97
CA PRO A 85 -6.28 -27.31 -28.90
C PRO A 85 -5.93 -28.79 -29.12
N GLU A 86 -4.70 -29.19 -28.77
CA GLU A 86 -4.24 -30.59 -28.81
C GLU A 86 -4.75 -31.42 -27.63
N ARG A 87 -5.06 -30.76 -26.50
CA ARG A 87 -5.53 -31.39 -25.25
C ARG A 87 -7.06 -31.35 -25.12
N VAL A 88 -7.67 -30.24 -25.53
CA VAL A 88 -9.11 -30.03 -25.48
C VAL A 88 -9.59 -29.38 -26.76
N ARG A 89 -10.56 -30.00 -27.44
CA ARG A 89 -11.28 -29.38 -28.55
C ARG A 89 -12.73 -29.15 -28.15
N LEU A 90 -13.26 -28.00 -28.51
CA LEU A 90 -14.65 -27.65 -28.25
C LEU A 90 -15.42 -27.70 -29.56
N TYR A 91 -16.53 -28.42 -29.58
CA TYR A 91 -17.47 -28.44 -30.70
C TYR A 91 -18.88 -28.14 -30.21
N SER A 92 -19.65 -27.41 -31.01
CA SER A 92 -21.09 -27.31 -30.77
C SER A 92 -21.77 -28.67 -31.00
N GLY A 93 -22.97 -28.87 -30.46
CA GLY A 93 -23.72 -30.10 -30.68
C GLY A 93 -23.94 -30.43 -32.15
N ASP A 94 -24.21 -29.41 -32.98
CA ASP A 94 -24.41 -29.58 -34.42
C ASP A 94 -23.09 -29.95 -35.12
N GLU A 95 -21.98 -29.31 -34.76
CA GLU A 95 -20.65 -29.65 -35.27
C GLU A 95 -20.20 -31.05 -34.84
N ALA A 96 -20.45 -31.43 -33.58
CA ALA A 96 -20.10 -32.74 -33.05
C ALA A 96 -20.92 -33.85 -33.73
N ALA A 97 -22.22 -33.64 -33.94
CA ALA A 97 -23.08 -34.55 -34.68
C ALA A 97 -22.62 -34.72 -36.14
N TRP A 98 -22.15 -33.64 -36.77
CA TRP A 98 -21.62 -33.67 -38.13
C TRP A 98 -20.26 -34.38 -38.24
N LEU A 99 -19.34 -34.11 -37.30
CA LEU A 99 -18.00 -34.72 -37.26
C LEU A 99 -18.02 -36.19 -36.86
N PHE A 100 -18.98 -36.59 -36.01
CA PHE A 100 -19.12 -37.94 -35.48
C PHE A 100 -20.52 -38.52 -35.76
N PRO A 101 -20.88 -38.75 -37.04
CA PRO A 101 -22.24 -39.10 -37.45
C PRO A 101 -22.74 -40.43 -36.85
N ARG A 102 -21.82 -41.34 -36.50
CA ARG A 102 -22.13 -42.61 -35.81
C ARG A 102 -22.76 -42.41 -34.43
N TYR A 103 -22.49 -41.27 -33.80
CA TYR A 103 -22.94 -40.92 -32.45
C TYR A 103 -23.83 -39.67 -32.45
N ALA A 104 -24.36 -39.28 -33.61
CA ALA A 104 -25.14 -38.04 -33.78
C ALA A 104 -26.36 -37.96 -32.85
N ASP A 105 -26.98 -39.11 -32.53
CA ASP A 105 -28.09 -39.24 -31.60
C ASP A 105 -27.73 -38.88 -30.14
N ARG A 106 -26.42 -38.89 -29.82
CA ARG A 106 -25.91 -38.54 -28.49
C ARG A 106 -25.57 -37.07 -28.33
N PHE A 107 -25.48 -36.31 -29.41
CA PHE A 107 -25.19 -34.88 -29.37
C PHE A 107 -26.48 -34.06 -29.51
N ARG A 108 -26.68 -33.09 -28.63
CA ARG A 108 -27.87 -32.23 -28.60
C ARG A 108 -27.56 -30.84 -29.14
N ALA A 109 -28.47 -30.30 -29.95
CA ALA A 109 -28.44 -28.90 -30.34
C ALA A 109 -28.51 -28.00 -29.08
N GLY A 110 -27.73 -26.92 -29.07
CA GLY A 110 -27.62 -26.04 -27.89
C GLY A 110 -26.76 -26.57 -26.75
N PHE A 111 -25.91 -27.57 -27.00
CA PHE A 111 -24.84 -28.01 -26.08
C PHE A 111 -23.45 -27.74 -26.68
N LEU A 112 -22.46 -27.64 -25.80
CA LEU A 112 -21.04 -27.57 -26.14
C LEU A 112 -20.34 -28.81 -25.58
N TYR A 113 -19.51 -29.46 -26.40
CA TYR A 113 -18.84 -30.71 -26.05
C TYR A 113 -17.32 -30.52 -26.03
N PHE A 114 -16.71 -30.81 -24.88
CA PHE A 114 -15.26 -30.87 -24.70
C PHE A 114 -14.76 -32.26 -25.08
N PHE A 115 -14.01 -32.35 -26.18
CA PHE A 115 -13.32 -33.55 -26.62
C PHE A 115 -11.94 -33.61 -26.01
N LEU A 116 -11.73 -34.64 -25.20
CA LEU A 116 -10.58 -34.80 -24.32
C LEU A 116 -9.80 -36.04 -24.73
N ARG A 117 -8.47 -35.93 -24.78
CA ARG A 117 -7.57 -37.07 -25.03
C ARG A 117 -6.98 -37.67 -23.76
N ASP A 118 -6.99 -36.92 -22.67
CA ASP A 118 -6.33 -37.24 -21.41
C ASP A 118 -7.37 -37.46 -20.30
N LEU A 119 -7.32 -38.62 -19.67
CA LEU A 119 -8.23 -39.03 -18.60
C LEU A 119 -8.12 -38.12 -17.37
N ASP A 120 -6.92 -37.68 -17.01
CA ASP A 120 -6.69 -36.83 -15.84
C ASP A 120 -7.30 -35.44 -16.05
N VAL A 121 -7.17 -34.92 -17.26
CA VAL A 121 -7.78 -33.64 -17.67
C VAL A 121 -9.30 -33.76 -17.69
N LEU A 122 -9.84 -34.90 -18.14
CA LEU A 122 -11.26 -35.16 -18.13
C LEU A 122 -11.82 -35.17 -16.70
N GLU A 123 -11.20 -35.89 -15.77
CA GLU A 123 -11.63 -35.91 -14.37
C GLU A 123 -11.55 -34.54 -13.71
N GLN A 124 -10.47 -33.78 -14.02
CA GLN A 124 -10.31 -32.41 -13.56
C GLN A 124 -11.47 -31.52 -14.05
N ILE A 125 -11.71 -31.49 -15.36
CA ILE A 125 -12.74 -30.63 -15.97
C ILE A 125 -14.13 -31.05 -15.50
N LYS A 126 -14.43 -32.35 -15.54
CA LYS A 126 -15.71 -32.89 -15.08
C LYS A 126 -16.01 -32.48 -13.65
N GLY A 127 -15.10 -32.74 -12.70
CA GLY A 127 -15.32 -32.43 -11.29
C GLY A 127 -15.46 -30.93 -11.01
N GLN A 128 -14.84 -30.07 -11.82
CA GLN A 128 -15.01 -28.62 -11.70
C GLN A 128 -16.34 -28.16 -12.28
N LEU A 129 -16.70 -28.64 -13.47
CA LEU A 129 -17.95 -28.25 -14.15
C LEU A 129 -19.19 -28.75 -13.39
N GLU A 130 -19.14 -29.95 -12.79
CA GLU A 130 -20.20 -30.51 -11.93
C GLU A 130 -20.63 -29.58 -10.80
N HIS A 131 -19.69 -28.77 -10.28
CA HIS A 131 -19.92 -27.91 -9.12
C HIS A 131 -19.91 -26.41 -9.45
N LYS A 132 -19.52 -26.03 -10.67
CA LYS A 132 -19.54 -24.63 -11.12
C LYS A 132 -20.70 -24.28 -12.03
N LEU A 133 -21.38 -25.28 -12.59
CA LEU A 133 -22.54 -25.10 -13.45
C LEU A 133 -23.84 -25.43 -12.72
N PRO A 134 -24.95 -24.76 -13.08
CA PRO A 134 -26.26 -25.03 -12.48
C PRO A 134 -26.85 -26.39 -12.90
N ALA A 135 -26.40 -26.94 -14.04
CA ALA A 135 -26.76 -28.26 -14.50
C ALA A 135 -25.49 -29.13 -14.57
N PRO A 136 -25.54 -30.40 -14.12
CA PRO A 136 -24.39 -31.28 -14.18
C PRO A 136 -23.99 -31.53 -15.64
N PRO A 137 -22.69 -31.58 -15.95
CA PRO A 137 -22.21 -31.94 -17.27
C PRO A 137 -22.61 -33.37 -17.65
N GLU A 138 -22.98 -33.56 -18.91
CA GLU A 138 -23.26 -34.87 -19.48
C GLU A 138 -21.94 -35.53 -19.90
N VAL A 139 -21.65 -36.73 -19.41
CA VAL A 139 -20.47 -37.48 -19.84
C VAL A 139 -20.89 -38.52 -20.86
N ILE A 140 -20.40 -38.40 -22.10
CA ILE A 140 -20.60 -39.42 -23.12
C ILE A 140 -19.29 -40.17 -23.26
N SER A 141 -19.30 -41.42 -22.81
CA SER A 141 -18.21 -42.36 -23.03
C SER A 141 -18.54 -43.26 -24.22
N THR A 142 -17.65 -43.29 -25.20
CA THR A 142 -17.70 -44.18 -26.36
C THR A 142 -16.38 -44.96 -26.44
N PRO A 143 -16.32 -46.08 -27.20
CA PRO A 143 -15.07 -46.78 -27.43
C PRO A 143 -13.97 -45.91 -28.08
N ASP A 144 -14.38 -44.87 -28.81
CA ASP A 144 -13.48 -44.06 -29.64
C ASP A 144 -13.05 -42.75 -28.94
N PHE A 145 -13.88 -42.21 -28.04
CA PHE A 145 -13.61 -40.96 -27.33
C PHE A 145 -14.48 -40.79 -26.07
N MET A 146 -14.03 -39.93 -25.15
CA MET A 146 -14.85 -39.41 -24.06
C MET A 146 -15.04 -37.92 -24.21
N VAL A 147 -16.28 -37.47 -24.03
CA VAL A 147 -16.65 -36.06 -24.08
C VAL A 147 -17.44 -35.64 -22.86
N VAL A 148 -17.24 -34.39 -22.48
CA VAL A 148 -18.01 -33.70 -21.45
C VAL A 148 -18.89 -32.67 -22.16
N GLY A 149 -20.20 -32.83 -22.08
CA GLY A 149 -21.21 -31.94 -22.65
C GLY A 149 -21.75 -30.98 -21.61
N ILE A 150 -21.83 -29.70 -21.94
CA ILE A 150 -22.47 -28.67 -21.11
C ILE A 150 -23.54 -27.94 -21.93
N PRO A 151 -24.58 -27.37 -21.29
CA PRO A 151 -25.47 -26.45 -21.97
C PRO A 151 -24.69 -25.30 -22.62
N PHE A 152 -25.16 -24.82 -23.76
CA PHE A 152 -24.53 -23.71 -24.45
C PHE A 152 -24.38 -22.49 -23.52
N MET A 153 -23.20 -21.91 -23.57
CA MET A 153 -22.82 -20.75 -22.77
C MET A 153 -22.16 -19.72 -23.70
N PRO A 154 -22.41 -18.41 -23.51
CA PRO A 154 -21.70 -17.38 -24.24
C PRO A 154 -20.18 -17.53 -24.11
N GLN A 155 -19.46 -17.24 -25.18
CA GLN A 155 -18.00 -17.43 -25.23
C GLN A 155 -17.28 -16.69 -24.09
N GLU A 156 -17.70 -15.46 -23.75
CA GLU A 156 -17.07 -14.68 -22.68
C GLU A 156 -17.18 -15.36 -21.30
N GLU A 157 -18.33 -15.96 -20.99
CA GLU A 157 -18.55 -16.69 -19.73
C GLU A 157 -17.74 -17.98 -19.69
N LEU A 158 -17.70 -18.70 -20.81
CA LEU A 158 -16.94 -19.93 -20.96
C LEU A 158 -15.43 -19.70 -20.82
N GLU A 159 -14.93 -18.60 -21.37
CA GLU A 159 -13.52 -18.22 -21.29
C GLU A 159 -13.12 -17.67 -19.91
N ALA A 160 -14.07 -17.14 -19.15
CA ALA A 160 -13.85 -16.71 -17.78
C ALA A 160 -13.88 -17.88 -16.78
N LEU A 161 -14.59 -18.97 -17.11
CA LEU A 161 -14.77 -20.13 -16.25
C LEU A 161 -13.45 -20.87 -16.00
N GLY A 162 -13.11 -21.04 -14.73
CA GLY A 162 -11.96 -21.84 -14.32
C GLY A 162 -12.28 -23.34 -14.30
N LEU A 163 -11.45 -24.12 -14.97
CA LEU A 163 -11.57 -25.56 -15.16
C LEU A 163 -10.63 -26.35 -14.22
N GLY A 164 -10.25 -25.75 -13.09
CA GLY A 164 -9.39 -26.34 -12.08
C GLY A 164 -7.90 -26.24 -12.37
N PHE A 165 -7.11 -26.96 -11.58
CA PHE A 165 -5.65 -26.93 -11.63
C PHE A 165 -5.07 -28.27 -12.12
N PRO A 166 -4.01 -28.23 -12.94
CA PRO A 166 -3.35 -29.44 -13.44
C PRO A 166 -2.62 -30.17 -12.30
N ARG A 167 -3.26 -31.22 -11.75
CA ARG A 167 -2.77 -31.95 -10.55
C ARG A 167 -1.39 -32.57 -10.75
N ASN A 168 -1.12 -33.11 -11.93
CA ASN A 168 0.17 -33.72 -12.26
C ASN A 168 1.28 -32.65 -12.20
N LYS A 169 1.01 -31.46 -12.73
CA LYS A 169 1.96 -30.33 -12.71
C LYS A 169 2.16 -29.75 -11.31
N LEU A 170 1.09 -29.64 -10.51
CA LEU A 170 1.20 -29.26 -9.10
C LEU A 170 2.10 -30.24 -8.33
N ARG A 171 1.95 -31.55 -8.57
CA ARG A 171 2.76 -32.60 -7.95
C ARG A 171 4.22 -32.55 -8.41
N GLU A 172 4.46 -32.47 -9.72
CA GLU A 172 5.81 -32.33 -10.29
C GLU A 172 6.59 -31.15 -9.70
N VAL A 173 5.92 -30.02 -9.45
CA VAL A 173 6.53 -28.83 -8.84
C VAL A 173 6.74 -29.02 -7.33
N ALA A 174 5.76 -29.58 -6.62
CA ALA A 174 5.88 -29.86 -5.19
C ALA A 174 7.00 -30.86 -4.87
N ASP A 175 7.15 -31.91 -5.69
CA ASP A 175 8.17 -32.95 -5.54
C ASP A 175 9.59 -32.40 -5.74
N GLN A 176 9.73 -31.27 -6.45
CA GLN A 176 11.00 -30.54 -6.58
C GLN A 176 11.29 -29.61 -5.39
N GLY A 177 10.41 -29.57 -4.38
CA GLY A 177 10.57 -28.76 -3.17
C GLY A 177 10.08 -27.31 -3.29
N PHE A 178 9.42 -26.95 -4.39
CA PHE A 178 8.83 -25.62 -4.55
C PHE A 178 7.52 -25.50 -3.77
N LEU A 179 7.28 -24.30 -3.24
CA LEU A 179 5.98 -23.95 -2.68
C LEU A 179 4.97 -23.64 -3.78
N LEU A 180 3.69 -23.83 -3.48
CA LEU A 180 2.60 -23.63 -4.43
C LEU A 180 1.78 -22.41 -4.04
N LEU A 181 1.59 -21.50 -4.98
CA LEU A 181 0.53 -20.49 -4.92
C LEU A 181 -0.54 -20.90 -5.91
N VAL A 182 -1.80 -20.80 -5.50
CA VAL A 182 -2.94 -21.12 -6.36
C VAL A 182 -3.84 -19.91 -6.49
N GLN A 183 -4.25 -19.59 -7.72
CA GLN A 183 -5.13 -18.48 -8.00
C GLN A 183 -6.47 -18.99 -8.51
N VAL A 184 -7.45 -18.97 -7.61
CA VAL A 184 -8.80 -19.48 -7.81
C VAL A 184 -9.62 -18.47 -8.61
N ARG A 185 -10.43 -18.97 -9.55
CA ARG A 185 -11.37 -18.17 -10.32
C ARG A 185 -12.75 -18.19 -9.68
N SER A 186 -13.47 -17.09 -9.82
CA SER A 186 -14.87 -16.99 -9.41
C SER A 186 -15.79 -17.61 -10.45
N TRP A 187 -16.95 -18.09 -10.02
CA TRP A 187 -17.99 -18.62 -10.90
C TRP A 187 -19.38 -18.17 -10.43
N PRO A 188 -20.38 -18.15 -11.32
CA PRO A 188 -21.75 -17.81 -10.96
C PRO A 188 -22.32 -18.73 -9.88
N GLN A 189 -23.11 -18.19 -8.96
CA GLN A 189 -23.87 -18.95 -7.95
C GLN A 189 -23.04 -19.92 -7.10
N ALA A 190 -21.79 -19.56 -6.76
CA ALA A 190 -20.99 -20.36 -5.84
C ALA A 190 -21.68 -20.55 -4.47
N THR A 191 -22.01 -21.80 -4.15
CA THR A 191 -22.66 -22.27 -2.92
C THR A 191 -21.65 -22.85 -1.93
N GLU A 192 -22.04 -23.05 -0.68
CA GLU A 192 -21.18 -23.68 0.33
C GLU A 192 -20.69 -25.08 -0.08
N GLU A 193 -21.58 -25.90 -0.67
CA GLU A 193 -21.24 -27.25 -1.14
C GLU A 193 -20.26 -27.22 -2.32
N SER A 194 -20.51 -26.36 -3.31
CA SER A 194 -19.64 -26.25 -4.49
C SER A 194 -18.25 -25.73 -4.12
N LEU A 195 -18.14 -24.81 -3.16
CA LEU A 195 -16.86 -24.30 -2.67
C LEU A 195 -15.96 -25.41 -2.13
N GLY A 196 -16.52 -26.29 -1.28
CA GLY A 196 -15.77 -27.43 -0.72
C GLY A 196 -15.28 -28.38 -1.81
N LYS A 197 -16.16 -28.69 -2.78
CA LYS A 197 -15.83 -29.61 -3.88
C LYS A 197 -14.84 -29.05 -4.89
N VAL A 198 -14.93 -27.76 -5.22
CA VAL A 198 -13.99 -27.09 -6.13
C VAL A 198 -12.58 -27.00 -5.54
N LEU A 199 -12.46 -26.85 -4.21
CA LEU A 199 -11.19 -26.75 -3.49
C LEU A 199 -10.63 -28.10 -3.01
N GLU A 200 -11.46 -29.16 -2.95
CA GLU A 200 -11.07 -30.53 -2.61
C GLU A 200 -9.81 -31.03 -3.36
N PRO A 201 -9.62 -30.78 -4.68
CA PRO A 201 -8.42 -31.16 -5.41
C PRO A 201 -7.10 -30.59 -4.86
N LEU A 202 -7.15 -29.53 -4.06
CA LEU A 202 -5.98 -28.89 -3.46
C LEU A 202 -5.58 -29.49 -2.11
N GLN A 203 -6.45 -30.30 -1.50
CA GLN A 203 -6.21 -30.90 -0.18
C GLN A 203 -4.93 -31.75 -0.08
N PRO A 204 -4.53 -32.54 -1.10
CA PRO A 204 -3.27 -33.28 -1.06
C PRO A 204 -2.02 -32.37 -0.99
N PHE A 205 -2.15 -31.11 -1.39
CA PHE A 205 -1.03 -30.17 -1.51
C PHE A 205 -0.90 -29.23 -0.30
N ARG A 206 -1.72 -29.39 0.76
CA ARG A 206 -1.70 -28.59 2.00
C ARG A 206 -0.29 -28.24 2.51
N PRO A 207 0.68 -29.17 2.60
CA PRO A 207 2.01 -28.86 3.14
C PRO A 207 2.77 -27.84 2.28
N TYR A 208 2.51 -27.82 0.97
CA TYR A 208 3.23 -27.02 -0.02
C TYR A 208 2.54 -25.69 -0.32
N LEU A 209 1.26 -25.52 0.03
CA LEU A 209 0.52 -24.28 -0.24
C LEU A 209 1.08 -23.09 0.57
N ALA A 210 1.71 -22.14 -0.14
CA ALA A 210 2.18 -20.89 0.42
C ALA A 210 1.05 -19.87 0.59
N ALA A 211 0.14 -19.79 -0.38
CA ALA A 211 -1.04 -18.91 -0.31
C ALA A 211 -2.12 -19.28 -1.32
N VAL A 212 -3.38 -18.96 -0.97
CA VAL A 212 -4.53 -18.97 -1.89
C VAL A 212 -4.81 -17.54 -2.35
N LEU A 213 -4.84 -17.34 -3.66
CA LEU A 213 -5.11 -16.08 -4.35
C LEU A 213 -6.43 -16.17 -5.12
N PHE A 214 -6.91 -15.02 -5.59
CA PHE A 214 -8.10 -14.93 -6.43
C PHE A 214 -7.81 -14.15 -7.71
N ASN A 215 -8.37 -14.58 -8.82
CA ASN A 215 -8.15 -13.93 -10.12
C ASN A 215 -9.07 -12.72 -10.34
N ASP A 216 -10.35 -12.87 -10.02
CA ASP A 216 -11.42 -11.99 -10.53
C ASP A 216 -11.76 -10.84 -9.58
N LYS A 217 -12.53 -9.87 -10.07
CA LYS A 217 -12.95 -8.69 -9.28
C LYS A 217 -13.83 -9.02 -8.08
N VAL A 218 -14.51 -10.16 -8.12
CA VAL A 218 -15.46 -10.60 -7.08
C VAL A 218 -15.08 -12.01 -6.66
N LEU A 219 -14.92 -12.25 -5.36
CA LEU A 219 -14.63 -13.57 -4.82
C LEU A 219 -15.81 -14.54 -5.01
N PRO A 220 -15.54 -15.85 -5.16
CA PRO A 220 -16.60 -16.85 -5.22
C PRO A 220 -17.40 -16.83 -3.92
N GLY A 221 -18.73 -16.85 -4.06
CA GLY A 221 -19.66 -16.90 -2.94
C GLY A 221 -19.89 -15.56 -2.24
N PHE A 222 -19.40 -14.44 -2.80
CA PHE A 222 -19.67 -13.12 -2.23
C PHE A 222 -21.15 -12.70 -2.44
N PRO A 223 -21.85 -12.17 -1.41
CA PRO A 223 -21.40 -11.99 -0.03
C PRO A 223 -21.73 -13.19 0.89
N GLU A 224 -22.70 -14.03 0.54
CA GLU A 224 -23.37 -14.97 1.43
C GLU A 224 -22.51 -16.16 1.86
N ALA A 225 -21.80 -16.80 0.93
CA ALA A 225 -20.98 -17.99 1.15
C ALA A 225 -19.51 -17.69 1.48
N LEU A 226 -19.15 -16.42 1.76
CA LEU A 226 -17.80 -16.07 2.23
C LEU A 226 -17.35 -16.81 3.51
N PRO A 227 -18.22 -17.04 4.53
CA PRO A 227 -17.84 -17.81 5.72
C PRO A 227 -17.48 -19.27 5.39
N ALA A 228 -18.20 -19.89 4.44
CA ALA A 228 -17.89 -21.23 3.95
C ALA A 228 -16.55 -21.25 3.20
N LEU A 229 -16.30 -20.27 2.32
CA LEU A 229 -15.00 -20.12 1.65
C LEU A 229 -13.85 -19.99 2.67
N ALA A 230 -14.05 -19.22 3.74
CA ALA A 230 -13.08 -19.11 4.83
C ALA A 230 -12.86 -20.42 5.59
N ALA A 231 -13.90 -21.25 5.75
CA ALA A 231 -13.76 -22.57 6.36
C ALA A 231 -12.93 -23.50 5.47
N GLU A 232 -13.20 -23.55 4.18
CA GLU A 232 -12.47 -24.39 3.23
C GLU A 232 -10.99 -24.00 3.13
N ILE A 233 -10.68 -22.71 3.06
CA ILE A 233 -9.28 -22.25 3.05
C ILE A 233 -8.57 -22.54 4.38
N ARG A 234 -9.28 -22.49 5.52
CA ARG A 234 -8.71 -22.93 6.81
C ARG A 234 -8.35 -24.41 6.80
N GLN A 235 -9.19 -25.26 6.20
CA GLN A 235 -8.88 -26.67 6.06
C GLN A 235 -7.64 -26.91 5.20
N LEU A 236 -7.41 -26.08 4.18
CA LEU A 236 -6.19 -26.13 3.35
C LEU A 236 -4.92 -25.72 4.12
N GLY A 237 -5.04 -25.12 5.32
CA GLY A 237 -3.90 -24.69 6.12
C GLY A 237 -3.08 -23.55 5.50
N ALA A 238 -3.59 -22.91 4.44
CA ALA A 238 -2.91 -21.88 3.68
C ALA A 238 -3.45 -20.48 4.03
N PRO A 239 -2.60 -19.44 4.07
CA PRO A 239 -3.06 -18.07 4.22
C PRO A 239 -3.67 -17.54 2.91
N VAL A 240 -4.51 -16.52 3.03
CA VAL A 240 -5.04 -15.80 1.86
C VAL A 240 -4.05 -14.73 1.42
N GLY A 241 -3.78 -14.62 0.12
CA GLY A 241 -2.93 -13.55 -0.40
C GLY A 241 -3.72 -12.28 -0.76
N LEU A 242 -3.16 -11.14 -0.40
CA LEU A 242 -3.70 -9.80 -0.64
C LEU A 242 -2.87 -9.12 -1.72
N ILE A 243 -3.39 -9.05 -2.94
CA ILE A 243 -2.68 -8.46 -4.08
C ILE A 243 -2.68 -6.92 -3.94
N GLU A 244 -1.49 -6.32 -3.89
CA GLU A 244 -1.35 -4.88 -3.80
C GLU A 244 -1.94 -4.17 -5.03
N PHE A 245 -2.64 -3.06 -4.79
CA PHE A 245 -3.27 -2.22 -5.82
C PHE A 245 -4.38 -2.91 -6.63
N ASN A 246 -4.84 -4.09 -6.21
CA ASN A 246 -5.98 -4.78 -6.79
C ASN A 246 -7.13 -4.83 -5.76
N GLU A 247 -8.22 -4.11 -6.03
CA GLU A 247 -9.39 -4.11 -5.15
C GLU A 247 -10.38 -5.18 -5.60
N GLN A 248 -10.39 -6.30 -4.87
CA GLN A 248 -11.34 -7.41 -5.08
C GLN A 248 -12.45 -7.38 -4.03
N GLN A 249 -13.69 -7.49 -4.47
CA GLN A 249 -14.88 -7.51 -3.60
C GLN A 249 -14.89 -8.79 -2.77
N GLY A 250 -15.02 -8.65 -1.45
CA GLY A 250 -15.02 -9.75 -0.50
C GLY A 250 -13.65 -10.15 0.06
N LEU A 251 -12.53 -9.79 -0.57
CA LEU A 251 -11.19 -10.24 -0.16
C LEU A 251 -10.82 -9.77 1.25
N LYS A 252 -11.13 -8.51 1.60
CA LYS A 252 -10.89 -7.95 2.94
C LYS A 252 -11.74 -8.66 4.00
N ASN A 253 -13.01 -8.94 3.68
CA ASN A 253 -13.93 -9.66 4.56
C ASN A 253 -13.44 -11.09 4.79
N LEU A 254 -13.01 -11.79 3.73
CA LEU A 254 -12.42 -13.11 3.81
C LEU A 254 -11.18 -13.10 4.73
N ALA A 255 -10.25 -12.16 4.52
CA ALA A 255 -9.06 -12.05 5.37
C ALA A 255 -9.38 -11.77 6.85
N LEU A 256 -10.47 -11.06 7.15
CA LEU A 256 -10.96 -10.88 8.53
C LEU A 256 -11.56 -12.17 9.10
N LEU A 257 -12.35 -12.92 8.30
CA LEU A 257 -12.90 -14.24 8.68
C LEU A 257 -11.81 -15.30 8.87
N MET A 258 -10.67 -15.13 8.19
CA MET A 258 -9.47 -15.94 8.32
C MET A 258 -8.60 -15.57 9.53
N ASP A 259 -9.13 -14.83 10.51
CA ASP A 259 -8.40 -14.33 11.68
C ASP A 259 -7.14 -13.53 11.32
N LYS A 260 -7.18 -12.80 10.19
CA LYS A 260 -6.04 -12.03 9.65
C LYS A 260 -4.85 -12.90 9.26
N LYS A 261 -5.02 -14.22 9.06
CA LYS A 261 -4.03 -15.10 8.42
C LYS A 261 -3.96 -14.82 6.92
N ALA A 262 -3.35 -13.68 6.58
CA ALA A 262 -3.19 -13.23 5.21
C ALA A 262 -1.78 -12.70 4.96
N LEU A 263 -1.35 -12.81 3.70
CA LEU A 263 -0.03 -12.37 3.24
C LEU A 263 -0.20 -11.31 2.17
N ARG A 264 0.56 -10.21 2.27
CA ARG A 264 0.58 -9.20 1.20
C ARG A 264 1.43 -9.71 0.04
N LEU A 265 0.92 -9.54 -1.18
CA LEU A 265 1.54 -9.93 -2.43
C LEU A 265 1.78 -8.71 -3.31
N HIS A 266 3.01 -8.56 -3.82
CA HIS A 266 3.32 -7.59 -4.85
C HIS A 266 3.48 -8.28 -6.19
N ALA A 267 2.80 -7.73 -7.20
CA ALA A 267 2.94 -8.13 -8.58
C ALA A 267 3.08 -6.87 -9.44
N ILE A 268 3.95 -6.94 -10.45
CA ILE A 268 4.00 -5.91 -11.48
C ILE A 268 2.94 -6.26 -12.55
N PRO A 269 2.03 -5.34 -12.91
CA PRO A 269 1.04 -5.59 -13.94
C PRO A 269 1.71 -5.89 -15.29
N PRO A 270 1.16 -6.82 -16.09
CA PRO A 270 1.78 -7.23 -17.37
C PRO A 270 1.90 -6.07 -18.36
N GLU A 271 0.99 -5.10 -18.32
CA GLU A 271 1.01 -3.91 -19.20
C GLU A 271 2.24 -3.02 -18.94
N ARG A 272 2.81 -3.09 -17.73
CA ARG A 272 4.01 -2.33 -17.34
C ARG A 272 5.30 -3.06 -17.71
N MET A 273 5.27 -4.38 -17.91
CA MET A 273 6.48 -5.18 -18.13
C MET A 273 7.21 -4.81 -19.43
N PHE A 274 6.50 -4.29 -20.44
CA PHE A 274 7.11 -3.89 -21.71
C PHE A 274 7.99 -2.63 -21.60
N SER A 275 7.62 -1.68 -20.74
CA SER A 275 8.33 -0.40 -20.58
C SER A 275 9.30 -0.37 -19.39
N LEU A 276 9.21 -1.35 -18.49
CA LEU A 276 10.04 -1.47 -17.30
C LEU A 276 11.41 -2.06 -17.65
N SER A 277 12.49 -1.53 -17.07
CA SER A 277 13.79 -2.22 -17.10
C SER A 277 13.89 -3.30 -16.01
N PRO A 278 14.74 -4.33 -16.18
CA PRO A 278 15.01 -5.31 -15.12
C PRO A 278 15.43 -4.67 -13.80
N GLU A 279 16.32 -3.67 -13.85
CA GLU A 279 16.79 -2.90 -12.69
C GLU A 279 15.65 -2.20 -11.94
N GLU A 280 14.74 -1.54 -12.68
CA GLU A 280 13.54 -0.93 -12.09
C GLU A 280 12.61 -1.98 -11.46
N GLY A 281 12.55 -3.18 -12.05
CA GLY A 281 11.87 -4.35 -11.50
C GLY A 281 12.46 -4.78 -10.15
N VAL A 282 13.78 -4.98 -10.09
CA VAL A 282 14.51 -5.35 -8.87
C VAL A 282 14.28 -4.32 -7.77
N ALA A 283 14.46 -3.03 -8.08
CA ALA A 283 14.23 -1.95 -7.14
C ALA A 283 12.78 -1.95 -6.63
N ARG A 284 11.80 -2.15 -7.52
CA ARG A 284 10.38 -2.17 -7.15
C ARG A 284 10.00 -3.34 -6.24
N PHE A 285 10.51 -4.55 -6.50
CA PHE A 285 10.27 -5.71 -5.64
C PHE A 285 10.99 -5.57 -4.29
N THR A 286 12.23 -5.08 -4.29
CA THR A 286 12.99 -4.80 -3.07
C THR A 286 12.23 -3.81 -2.18
N LEU A 287 11.79 -2.68 -2.74
CA LEU A 287 10.97 -1.69 -2.03
C LEU A 287 9.62 -2.23 -1.56
N ALA A 288 9.02 -3.19 -2.29
CA ALA A 288 7.81 -3.87 -1.82
C ALA A 288 8.09 -4.66 -0.53
N ALA A 289 9.20 -5.39 -0.51
CA ALA A 289 9.57 -6.22 0.63
C ALA A 289 10.03 -5.38 1.86
N THR A 290 10.85 -4.35 1.63
CA THR A 290 11.45 -3.53 2.68
C THR A 290 10.54 -2.39 3.15
N GLU A 291 10.04 -1.54 2.25
CA GLU A 291 9.24 -0.36 2.62
C GLU A 291 7.76 -0.66 2.85
N ARG A 292 7.26 -1.82 2.39
CA ARG A 292 5.83 -2.16 2.48
C ARG A 292 5.57 -3.50 3.16
N ASN A 293 6.58 -4.18 3.68
CA ASN A 293 6.41 -5.47 4.35
C ASN A 293 5.65 -6.51 3.51
N VAL A 294 5.83 -6.49 2.19
CA VAL A 294 5.32 -7.55 1.32
C VAL A 294 6.18 -8.80 1.53
N ARG A 295 5.53 -9.95 1.64
CA ARG A 295 6.22 -11.24 1.88
C ARG A 295 6.03 -12.25 0.75
N LEU A 296 5.04 -12.03 -0.14
CA LEU A 296 4.90 -12.75 -1.40
C LEU A 296 5.31 -11.84 -2.56
N LEU A 297 6.39 -12.17 -3.25
CA LEU A 297 6.84 -11.46 -4.44
C LEU A 297 6.48 -12.31 -5.65
N PHE A 298 5.45 -11.90 -6.41
CA PHE A 298 5.09 -12.55 -7.66
C PHE A 298 5.85 -11.88 -8.80
N VAL A 299 6.95 -12.51 -9.17
CA VAL A 299 7.91 -12.04 -10.18
C VAL A 299 7.49 -12.58 -11.54
N ARG A 300 7.22 -11.65 -12.46
CA ARG A 300 6.99 -11.95 -13.87
C ARG A 300 8.30 -11.92 -14.62
N LEU A 301 8.45 -12.84 -15.56
CA LEU A 301 9.63 -12.96 -16.42
C LEU A 301 9.54 -11.99 -17.61
N PHE A 302 10.69 -11.50 -18.06
CA PHE A 302 10.81 -10.65 -19.23
C PHE A 302 10.91 -11.48 -20.51
N PHE A 303 10.08 -11.14 -21.50
CA PHE A 303 10.09 -11.76 -22.84
C PHE A 303 10.24 -10.67 -23.89
N ARG A 304 11.37 -9.94 -23.87
CA ARG A 304 11.54 -8.77 -24.73
C ARG A 304 11.94 -9.23 -26.15
N PRO A 305 11.34 -8.67 -27.22
CA PRO A 305 11.66 -9.07 -28.59
C PRO A 305 13.11 -8.80 -29.03
N ASP A 306 13.77 -7.85 -28.38
CA ASP A 306 15.15 -7.42 -28.63
C ASP A 306 16.20 -8.28 -27.91
N SER A 307 15.78 -9.19 -27.02
CA SER A 307 16.67 -10.13 -26.34
C SER A 307 16.94 -11.37 -27.19
N SER A 308 18.21 -11.76 -27.28
CA SER A 308 18.67 -13.00 -27.93
C SER A 308 18.54 -14.25 -27.05
N ASP A 309 18.46 -14.10 -25.72
CA ASP A 309 18.36 -15.21 -24.77
C ASP A 309 17.48 -14.82 -23.58
N TRP A 310 16.21 -15.19 -23.64
CA TRP A 310 15.26 -14.93 -22.56
C TRP A 310 15.61 -15.67 -21.27
N LEU A 311 16.26 -16.83 -21.32
CA LEU A 311 16.57 -17.59 -20.12
C LEU A 311 17.70 -16.90 -19.36
N ALA A 312 18.81 -16.59 -20.03
CA ALA A 312 19.95 -15.91 -19.41
C ALA A 312 19.55 -14.56 -18.78
N ASP A 313 18.77 -13.74 -19.50
CA ASP A 313 18.32 -12.44 -19.01
C ASP A 313 17.47 -12.56 -17.74
N ASN A 314 16.55 -13.53 -17.70
CA ASN A 314 15.70 -13.75 -16.52
C ASN A 314 16.48 -14.35 -15.35
N LEU A 315 17.48 -15.19 -15.61
CA LEU A 315 18.36 -15.70 -14.55
C LEU A 315 19.19 -14.58 -13.92
N SER A 316 19.73 -13.66 -14.73
CA SER A 316 20.43 -12.46 -14.24
C SER A 316 19.50 -11.58 -13.43
N TYR A 317 18.30 -11.29 -13.94
CA TYR A 317 17.30 -10.49 -13.25
C TYR A 317 16.90 -11.07 -11.87
N LEU A 318 16.73 -12.39 -11.78
CA LEU A 318 16.43 -13.06 -10.52
C LEU A 318 17.63 -13.09 -9.56
N GLU A 319 18.84 -13.22 -10.09
CA GLU A 319 20.08 -13.13 -9.32
C GLU A 319 20.24 -11.74 -8.68
N ASP A 320 20.02 -10.68 -9.45
CA ASP A 320 20.06 -9.29 -8.98
C ASP A 320 18.98 -9.06 -7.92
N LEU A 321 17.78 -9.62 -8.11
CA LEU A 321 16.72 -9.57 -7.11
C LEU A 321 17.12 -10.29 -5.82
N ARG A 322 17.67 -11.50 -5.92
CA ARG A 322 18.15 -12.26 -4.76
C ARG A 322 19.24 -11.51 -4.02
N ALA A 323 20.22 -10.95 -4.73
CA ALA A 323 21.32 -10.18 -4.15
C ALA A 323 20.80 -8.92 -3.45
N SER A 324 19.88 -8.19 -4.08
CA SER A 324 19.24 -7.00 -3.51
C SER A 324 18.45 -7.33 -2.23
N LEU A 325 17.65 -8.40 -2.24
CA LEU A 325 16.91 -8.85 -1.05
C LEU A 325 17.85 -9.29 0.09
N ALA A 326 18.92 -10.00 -0.23
CA ALA A 326 19.92 -10.43 0.75
C ALA A 326 20.71 -9.25 1.35
N GLY A 327 21.03 -8.24 0.53
CA GLY A 327 21.66 -6.98 0.99
C GLY A 327 20.80 -6.23 2.02
N GLU A 328 19.48 -6.32 1.88
CA GLU A 328 18.50 -5.79 2.85
C GLU A 328 18.25 -6.73 4.04
N GLY A 329 19.00 -7.84 4.14
CA GLY A 329 18.90 -8.84 5.19
C GLY A 329 17.59 -9.64 5.17
N LEU A 330 16.94 -9.77 4.01
CA LEU A 330 15.78 -10.65 3.82
C LEU A 330 16.26 -12.05 3.42
N VAL A 331 15.50 -13.07 3.82
CA VAL A 331 15.82 -14.48 3.53
C VAL A 331 14.72 -15.06 2.67
N ILE A 332 15.08 -15.77 1.60
CA ILE A 332 14.12 -16.44 0.73
C ILE A 332 13.69 -17.75 1.42
N GLY A 333 12.38 -17.93 1.58
CA GLY A 333 11.78 -19.08 2.28
C GLY A 333 10.26 -19.04 2.25
N ARG A 334 9.60 -19.84 3.11
CA ARG A 334 8.14 -19.79 3.27
C ARG A 334 7.75 -18.54 4.05
N ALA A 335 7.04 -17.64 3.39
CA ALA A 335 6.49 -16.45 4.02
C ALA A 335 5.40 -16.82 5.02
N GLU A 336 5.46 -16.23 6.21
CA GLU A 336 4.46 -16.45 7.26
C GLU A 336 3.61 -15.19 7.49
N PRO A 337 2.28 -15.34 7.70
CA PRO A 337 1.43 -14.24 8.10
C PRO A 337 1.93 -13.58 9.38
N PHE A 338 1.66 -12.29 9.53
CA PHE A 338 1.90 -11.63 10.82
C PHE A 338 1.06 -12.33 11.90
N PRO A 339 1.66 -12.69 13.05
CA PRO A 339 0.89 -13.24 14.15
C PRO A 339 -0.14 -12.20 14.62
N ALA A 340 -1.25 -12.70 15.14
CA ALA A 340 -2.31 -11.85 15.67
C ALA A 340 -1.75 -10.99 16.81
N PHE A 341 -1.59 -9.69 16.56
CA PHE A 341 -1.09 -8.74 17.55
C PHE A 341 -2.22 -7.84 18.01
N LYS A 342 -2.52 -7.90 19.31
CA LYS A 342 -3.45 -6.98 19.98
C LYS A 342 -2.67 -6.15 20.98
N SER A 343 -2.60 -4.85 20.75
CA SER A 343 -2.05 -3.90 21.73
C SER A 343 -2.95 -3.82 22.97
N TRP A 344 -2.36 -3.67 24.15
CA TRP A 344 -3.10 -3.53 25.40
C TRP A 344 -4.03 -2.31 25.33
N ARG A 345 -5.30 -2.51 25.72
CA ARG A 345 -6.32 -1.45 25.89
C ARG A 345 -5.83 -0.17 26.55
N LEU A 346 -5.03 -0.29 27.60
CA LEU A 346 -4.48 0.83 28.34
C LEU A 346 -3.52 1.68 27.48
N LEU A 347 -2.68 1.06 26.65
CA LEU A 347 -1.65 1.77 25.89
C LEU A 347 -2.25 2.69 24.83
N TRP A 348 -3.21 2.19 24.04
CA TRP A 348 -3.88 3.04 23.07
C TRP A 348 -4.85 4.03 23.73
N PHE A 349 -5.43 3.69 24.89
CA PHE A 349 -6.23 4.64 25.67
C PHE A 349 -5.38 5.85 26.10
N LEU A 350 -4.20 5.62 26.69
CA LEU A 350 -3.26 6.67 27.07
C LEU A 350 -2.78 7.48 25.87
N ALA A 351 -2.55 6.83 24.72
CA ALA A 351 -2.23 7.53 23.48
C ALA A 351 -3.34 8.52 23.08
N GLY A 352 -4.62 8.11 23.14
CA GLY A 352 -5.76 8.99 22.83
C GLY A 352 -5.88 10.17 23.80
N VAL A 353 -5.64 9.96 25.10
CA VAL A 353 -5.57 11.05 26.08
C VAL A 353 -4.45 12.04 25.73
N GLY A 354 -3.30 11.56 25.26
CA GLY A 354 -2.21 12.39 24.75
C GLY A 354 -2.63 13.26 23.55
N VAL A 355 -3.43 12.73 22.63
CA VAL A 355 -3.99 13.51 21.51
C VAL A 355 -4.90 14.63 22.00
N ILE A 356 -5.79 14.32 22.95
CA ILE A 356 -6.71 15.31 23.53
C ILE A 356 -5.92 16.43 24.22
N ALA A 357 -4.90 16.09 25.00
CA ALA A 357 -4.02 17.07 25.64
C ALA A 357 -3.31 17.97 24.62
N GLY A 358 -2.84 17.40 23.51
CA GLY A 358 -2.30 18.16 22.38
C GLY A 358 -3.31 19.13 21.77
N GLY A 359 -4.57 18.72 21.63
CA GLY A 359 -5.66 19.56 21.12
C GLY A 359 -5.96 20.74 22.04
N ILE A 360 -5.98 20.51 23.35
CA ILE A 360 -6.12 21.57 24.36
C ILE A 360 -4.96 22.56 24.25
N LEU A 361 -3.72 22.07 24.13
CA LEU A 361 -2.54 22.92 23.96
C LEU A 361 -2.62 23.80 22.70
N LEU A 362 -3.05 23.24 21.57
CA LEU A 362 -3.23 23.98 20.34
C LEU A 362 -4.27 25.10 20.52
N LEU A 363 -5.45 24.79 21.06
CA LEU A 363 -6.50 25.79 21.27
C LEU A 363 -6.10 26.86 22.30
N GLU A 364 -5.37 26.49 23.36
CA GLU A 364 -4.82 27.45 24.31
C GLU A 364 -3.79 28.38 23.66
N SER A 365 -2.97 27.85 22.75
CA SER A 365 -1.97 28.63 22.01
C SER A 365 -2.59 29.55 20.95
N LEU A 366 -3.77 29.21 20.42
CA LEU A 366 -4.56 30.03 19.49
C LEU A 366 -5.39 31.12 20.21
N GLY A 367 -5.49 31.08 21.54
CA GLY A 367 -6.27 32.03 22.35
C GLY A 367 -7.67 31.53 22.74
N PHE A 368 -8.07 30.34 22.33
CA PHE A 368 -9.39 29.73 22.61
C PHE A 368 -9.37 28.77 23.80
N GLY A 369 -8.58 29.05 24.84
CA GLY A 369 -8.33 28.11 25.95
C GLY A 369 -9.58 27.59 26.67
N ARG A 370 -10.62 28.42 26.86
CA ARG A 370 -11.89 27.99 27.49
C ARG A 370 -12.57 26.88 26.69
N TRP A 371 -12.67 27.05 25.37
CA TRP A 371 -13.20 26.06 24.45
C TRP A 371 -12.28 24.84 24.35
N GLY A 372 -10.96 25.04 24.44
CA GLY A 372 -9.97 23.97 24.55
C GLY A 372 -10.29 23.00 25.67
N TRP A 373 -10.47 23.49 26.91
CA TRP A 373 -10.82 22.65 28.04
C TRP A 373 -12.23 22.04 27.93
N ALA A 374 -13.23 22.79 27.44
CA ALA A 374 -14.58 22.26 27.25
C ALA A 374 -14.62 21.09 26.25
N LEU A 375 -14.01 21.27 25.07
CA LEU A 375 -13.90 20.22 24.06
C LEU A 375 -12.99 19.08 24.52
N GLY A 376 -11.94 19.38 25.30
CA GLY A 376 -11.05 18.39 25.89
C GLY A 376 -11.77 17.48 26.89
N ILE A 377 -12.59 18.04 27.77
CA ILE A 377 -13.40 17.26 28.73
C ILE A 377 -14.43 16.41 27.97
N LEU A 378 -15.14 16.99 27.01
CA LEU A 378 -16.08 16.26 26.16
C LEU A 378 -15.39 15.11 25.42
N GLY A 379 -14.21 15.37 24.84
CA GLY A 379 -13.39 14.38 24.16
C GLY A 379 -12.91 13.27 25.09
N CYS A 380 -12.49 13.60 26.31
CA CYS A 380 -12.10 12.63 27.33
C CYS A 380 -13.29 11.76 27.75
N LEU A 381 -14.47 12.33 27.98
CA LEU A 381 -15.69 11.59 28.32
C LEU A 381 -16.09 10.64 27.19
N GLY A 382 -16.05 11.10 25.94
CA GLY A 382 -16.29 10.26 24.77
C GLY A 382 -15.26 9.13 24.63
N TRP A 383 -13.99 9.42 24.88
CA TRP A 383 -12.90 8.45 24.82
C TRP A 383 -12.96 7.41 25.95
N LEU A 384 -13.31 7.83 27.17
CA LEU A 384 -13.58 6.97 28.32
C LEU A 384 -14.77 6.05 28.06
N GLY A 385 -15.90 6.62 27.61
CA GLY A 385 -17.10 5.85 27.27
C GLY A 385 -16.81 4.79 26.21
N ALA A 386 -16.06 5.15 25.17
CA ALA A 386 -15.63 4.21 24.14
C ALA A 386 -14.66 3.13 24.64
N GLY A 387 -13.71 3.51 25.51
CA GLY A 387 -12.72 2.61 26.08
C GLY A 387 -13.35 1.55 27.00
N LEU A 388 -14.35 1.96 27.80
CA LEU A 388 -15.05 1.15 28.79
C LEU A 388 -16.19 0.32 28.18
N LEU A 389 -16.99 0.90 27.28
CA LEU A 389 -18.23 0.26 26.79
C LEU A 389 -18.01 -0.76 25.67
N GLY A 390 -16.83 -0.81 25.05
CA GLY A 390 -16.38 -1.97 24.27
C GLY A 390 -17.22 -2.38 23.05
N TYR A 391 -18.25 -1.63 22.66
CA TYR A 391 -18.98 -1.84 21.42
C TYR A 391 -18.03 -1.65 20.23
N GLY A 392 -18.12 -2.49 19.20
CA GLY A 392 -17.14 -2.67 18.09
C GLY A 392 -16.66 -1.44 17.30
N TYR A 393 -16.95 -0.22 17.73
CA TYR A 393 -16.49 1.08 17.22
C TYR A 393 -15.06 1.46 17.65
N GLY A 394 -14.37 0.63 18.44
CA GLY A 394 -13.00 0.93 18.91
C GLY A 394 -12.03 1.27 17.77
N LEU A 395 -12.16 0.61 16.61
CA LEU A 395 -11.32 0.87 15.44
C LEU A 395 -11.61 2.23 14.80
N PHE A 396 -12.89 2.58 14.66
CA PHE A 396 -13.33 3.86 14.12
C PHE A 396 -12.84 5.02 14.99
N LEU A 397 -12.99 4.93 16.30
CA LEU A 397 -12.58 6.00 17.22
C LEU A 397 -11.07 6.18 17.28
N ARG A 398 -10.29 5.09 17.17
CA ARG A 398 -8.83 5.19 17.02
C ARG A 398 -8.45 5.95 15.74
N LYS A 399 -9.18 5.77 14.62
CA LYS A 399 -8.96 6.58 13.40
C LYS A 399 -9.30 8.05 13.62
N VAL A 400 -10.36 8.35 14.38
CA VAL A 400 -10.69 9.74 14.74
C VAL A 400 -9.59 10.37 15.57
N MET A 401 -9.06 9.67 16.58
CA MET A 401 -7.92 10.15 17.37
C MET A 401 -6.64 10.27 16.54
N ALA A 402 -6.40 9.33 15.62
CA ALA A 402 -5.27 9.41 14.70
C ALA A 402 -5.38 10.62 13.76
N LEU A 403 -6.58 10.93 13.25
CA LEU A 403 -6.82 12.15 12.48
C LEU A 403 -6.61 13.39 13.34
N GLY A 404 -7.10 13.38 14.58
CA GLY A 404 -6.85 14.44 15.55
C GLY A 404 -5.36 14.70 15.74
N ALA A 405 -4.56 13.64 15.96
CA ALA A 405 -3.11 13.74 16.09
C ALA A 405 -2.46 14.26 14.80
N ALA A 406 -2.90 13.75 13.64
CA ALA A 406 -2.41 14.17 12.33
C ALA A 406 -2.67 15.65 12.04
N VAL A 407 -3.71 16.23 12.63
CA VAL A 407 -4.04 17.64 12.48
C VAL A 407 -3.38 18.52 13.53
N VAL A 408 -3.47 18.13 14.80
CA VAL A 408 -3.07 18.94 15.95
C VAL A 408 -1.57 19.15 16.01
N PHE A 409 -0.78 18.08 15.92
CA PHE A 409 0.67 18.16 16.16
C PHE A 409 1.47 18.94 15.12
N PRO A 410 1.26 18.78 13.79
CA PRO A 410 2.00 19.58 12.82
C PRO A 410 1.57 21.05 12.89
N THR A 411 0.29 21.32 13.18
CA THR A 411 -0.21 22.69 13.40
C THR A 411 0.44 23.31 14.64
N LEU A 412 0.45 22.59 15.77
CA LEU A 412 1.07 23.03 17.03
C LEU A 412 2.58 23.26 16.87
N ALA A 413 3.26 22.35 16.17
CA ALA A 413 4.69 22.43 15.87
C ALA A 413 5.05 23.75 15.17
N LEU A 414 4.31 24.09 14.11
CA LEU A 414 4.58 25.30 13.34
C LEU A 414 4.04 26.55 14.04
N TRP A 415 2.89 26.46 14.70
CA TRP A 415 2.30 27.56 15.47
C TRP A 415 3.23 28.03 16.57
N SER A 416 3.82 27.11 17.34
CA SER A 416 4.78 27.45 18.38
C SER A 416 6.03 28.16 17.83
N ALA A 417 6.47 27.81 16.62
CA ALA A 417 7.56 28.49 15.92
C ALA A 417 7.17 29.91 15.48
N LEU A 418 5.96 30.09 14.94
CA LEU A 418 5.42 31.41 14.57
C LEU A 418 5.30 32.33 15.79
N VAL A 419 4.80 31.81 16.92
CA VAL A 419 4.68 32.57 18.17
C VAL A 419 6.05 32.95 18.74
N GLY A 420 7.06 32.10 18.57
CA GLY A 420 8.44 32.37 18.98
C GLY A 420 9.11 33.50 18.20
N GLY A 421 8.58 33.85 17.03
CA GLY A 421 9.06 34.96 16.20
C GLY A 421 10.30 34.62 15.37
N ARG A 422 10.89 35.66 14.77
CA ARG A 422 12.06 35.51 13.89
C ARG A 422 13.28 35.00 14.64
N SER A 423 14.05 34.15 13.99
CA SER A 423 15.34 33.68 14.49
C SER A 423 16.46 34.67 14.15
N SER A 424 17.45 34.80 15.03
CA SER A 424 18.60 35.71 14.83
C SER A 424 19.63 35.20 13.81
N GLY A 425 19.52 33.95 13.37
CA GLY A 425 20.39 33.36 12.36
C GLY A 425 20.03 31.90 12.07
N PRO A 426 20.75 31.24 11.16
CA PRO A 426 20.42 29.89 10.69
C PRO A 426 20.52 28.83 11.79
N ILE A 427 21.47 28.96 12.73
CA ILE A 427 21.66 27.98 13.82
C ILE A 427 20.48 28.00 14.82
N PRO A 428 20.05 29.16 15.37
CA PRO A 428 18.81 29.24 16.14
C PRO A 428 17.59 28.73 15.37
N ALA A 429 17.49 29.01 14.07
CA ALA A 429 16.39 28.53 13.24
C ALA A 429 16.37 27.00 13.14
N ALA A 430 17.53 26.38 12.94
CA ALA A 430 17.65 24.92 12.91
C ALA A 430 17.21 24.29 14.25
N LYS A 431 17.50 24.93 15.39
CA LYS A 431 17.01 24.47 16.71
C LYS A 431 15.48 24.55 16.81
N VAL A 432 14.87 25.63 16.29
CA VAL A 432 13.41 25.76 16.23
C VAL A 432 12.81 24.68 15.32
N ILE A 433 13.39 24.44 14.15
CA ILE A 433 12.95 23.38 13.23
C ILE A 433 13.04 22.01 13.89
N LEU A 434 14.15 21.69 14.56
CA LEU A 434 14.33 20.43 15.27
C LEU A 434 13.26 20.25 16.37
N ARG A 435 12.98 21.30 17.15
CA ARG A 435 11.92 21.28 18.17
C ARG A 435 10.54 21.07 17.54
N SER A 436 10.22 21.79 16.46
CA SER A 436 8.95 21.64 15.74
C SER A 436 8.80 20.25 15.15
N THR A 437 9.85 19.69 14.54
CA THR A 437 9.85 18.32 14.02
C THR A 437 9.71 17.29 15.13
N PHE A 438 10.29 17.52 16.32
CA PHE A 438 10.06 16.66 17.47
C PHE A 438 8.59 16.68 17.91
N VAL A 439 7.92 17.84 17.93
CA VAL A 439 6.47 17.93 18.23
C VAL A 439 5.65 17.17 17.19
N SER A 440 5.93 17.34 15.90
CA SER A 440 5.29 16.57 14.83
C SER A 440 5.54 15.06 14.99
N PHE A 441 6.78 14.68 15.33
CA PHE A 441 7.15 13.30 15.58
C PHE A 441 6.37 12.67 16.74
N LEU A 442 6.13 13.40 17.84
CA LEU A 442 5.25 12.92 18.92
C LEU A 442 3.83 12.61 18.40
N GLY A 443 3.30 13.45 17.51
CA GLY A 443 2.03 13.19 16.84
C GLY A 443 2.05 11.92 15.98
N GLY A 444 3.10 11.73 15.19
CA GLY A 444 3.31 10.51 14.41
C GLY A 444 3.43 9.26 15.27
N LEU A 445 4.14 9.35 16.40
CA LEU A 445 4.29 8.26 17.36
C LEU A 445 2.95 7.90 18.03
N LEU A 446 2.13 8.89 18.40
CA LEU A 446 0.77 8.67 18.92
C LEU A 446 -0.12 7.95 17.88
N ILE A 447 -0.04 8.34 16.60
CA ILE A 447 -0.74 7.65 15.51
C ILE A 447 -0.26 6.21 15.38
N ALA A 448 1.05 5.99 15.39
CA ALA A 448 1.64 4.66 15.30
C ALA A 448 1.16 3.75 16.45
N GLY A 449 1.07 4.27 17.68
CA GLY A 449 0.53 3.54 18.83
C GLY A 449 -0.97 3.26 18.73
N LEU A 450 -1.77 4.25 18.32
CA LEU A 450 -3.22 4.13 18.16
C LEU A 450 -3.61 3.10 17.09
N LEU A 451 -2.80 2.98 16.03
CA LEU A 451 -3.09 2.13 14.87
C LEU A 451 -2.18 0.88 14.82
N SER A 452 -1.56 0.50 15.95
CA SER A 452 -0.71 -0.70 16.07
C SER A 452 -1.52 -2.00 16.18
N GLU A 453 -2.20 -2.37 15.10
CA GLU A 453 -2.98 -3.62 14.99
C GLU A 453 -2.74 -4.30 13.63
N THR A 454 -2.74 -5.63 13.61
CA THR A 454 -2.44 -6.43 12.39
C THR A 454 -3.34 -6.07 11.20
N ALA A 455 -4.59 -5.64 11.45
CA ALA A 455 -5.51 -5.23 10.39
C ALA A 455 -5.01 -4.02 9.58
N PHE A 456 -4.35 -3.06 10.23
CA PHE A 456 -3.75 -1.90 9.56
C PHE A 456 -2.43 -2.26 8.87
N MET A 457 -1.63 -3.15 9.46
CA MET A 457 -0.37 -3.64 8.86
C MET A 457 -0.64 -4.41 7.56
N LEU A 458 -1.68 -5.24 7.55
CA LEU A 458 -2.13 -6.00 6.37
C LEU A 458 -2.93 -5.15 5.37
N GLN A 459 -3.15 -3.86 5.65
CA GLN A 459 -3.92 -2.95 4.80
C GLN A 459 -5.40 -3.38 4.59
N LEU A 460 -5.91 -4.26 5.47
CA LEU A 460 -7.33 -4.65 5.52
C LEU A 460 -8.20 -3.45 5.88
N ASP A 461 -7.66 -2.61 6.76
CA ASP A 461 -8.22 -1.31 7.06
C ASP A 461 -7.17 -0.22 6.83
N GLN A 462 -7.56 0.86 6.15
CA GLN A 462 -6.68 1.98 5.82
C GLN A 462 -7.13 3.24 6.54
N PHE A 463 -6.17 4.10 6.87
CA PHE A 463 -6.48 5.44 7.34
C PHE A 463 -7.01 6.26 6.15
N THR A 464 -8.33 6.41 6.05
CA THR A 464 -8.99 7.17 4.97
C THR A 464 -8.88 8.70 5.16
N GLY A 465 -8.51 9.14 6.36
CA GLY A 465 -8.37 10.55 6.73
C GLY A 465 -7.12 11.25 6.18
N VAL A 466 -6.28 10.60 5.36
CA VAL A 466 -5.03 11.18 4.84
C VAL A 466 -5.27 12.52 4.15
N LYS A 467 -6.27 12.61 3.27
CA LYS A 467 -6.59 13.86 2.56
C LYS A 467 -6.99 14.98 3.52
N ALA A 468 -7.83 14.67 4.52
CA ALA A 468 -8.22 15.63 5.54
C ALA A 468 -7.04 16.07 6.41
N ALA A 469 -6.15 15.13 6.76
CA ALA A 469 -4.91 15.41 7.49
C ALA A 469 -3.94 16.31 6.71
N PHE A 470 -4.02 16.38 5.37
CA PHE A 470 -3.25 17.35 4.58
C PHE A 470 -3.87 18.74 4.55
N VAL A 471 -5.20 18.83 4.47
CA VAL A 471 -5.90 20.10 4.25
C VAL A 471 -6.18 20.84 5.56
N LEU A 472 -6.66 20.15 6.59
CA LEU A 472 -7.09 20.78 7.84
C LEU A 472 -5.97 21.54 8.57
N PRO A 473 -4.72 21.04 8.68
CA PRO A 473 -3.64 21.81 9.31
C PRO A 473 -3.36 23.11 8.58
N LEU A 474 -3.35 23.09 7.24
CA LEU A 474 -3.11 24.27 6.41
C LEU A 474 -4.20 25.33 6.65
N LEU A 475 -5.47 24.90 6.72
CA LEU A 475 -6.59 25.80 7.01
C LEU A 475 -6.52 26.37 8.43
N ILE A 476 -6.35 25.53 9.44
CA ILE A 476 -6.30 25.95 10.85
C ILE A 476 -5.12 26.91 11.08
N PHE A 477 -3.94 26.56 10.57
CA PHE A 477 -2.76 27.42 10.68
C PHE A 477 -2.94 28.72 9.91
N GLY A 478 -3.41 28.68 8.66
CA GLY A 478 -3.59 29.86 7.82
C GLY A 478 -4.59 30.85 8.42
N VAL A 479 -5.79 30.38 8.78
CA VAL A 479 -6.81 31.20 9.43
C VAL A 479 -6.32 31.71 10.78
N GLY A 480 -5.68 30.85 11.59
CA GLY A 480 -5.12 31.23 12.89
C GLY A 480 -4.06 32.33 12.76
N ALA A 481 -3.18 32.25 11.77
CA ALA A 481 -2.09 33.20 11.57
C ALA A 481 -2.62 34.58 11.15
N ILE A 482 -3.67 34.63 10.32
CA ILE A 482 -4.36 35.87 9.95
C ILE A 482 -5.08 36.45 11.17
N TYR A 483 -5.83 35.63 11.90
CA TYR A 483 -6.58 36.04 13.09
C TYR A 483 -5.66 36.62 14.19
N ARG A 484 -4.47 36.05 14.38
CA ARG A 484 -3.49 36.53 15.37
C ARG A 484 -2.99 37.95 15.07
N GLU A 485 -2.72 38.25 13.80
CA GLU A 485 -2.17 39.54 13.39
C GLU A 485 -3.26 40.62 13.38
N GLU A 486 -4.45 40.29 12.87
CA GLU A 486 -5.55 41.25 12.66
C GLU A 486 -6.48 41.40 13.87
N LYS A 487 -6.61 40.36 14.71
CA LYS A 487 -7.53 40.29 15.87
C LYS A 487 -8.95 40.80 15.54
N ASP A 488 -9.32 41.96 16.08
CA ASP A 488 -10.66 42.56 15.92
C ASP A 488 -10.91 43.02 14.47
N ASN A 489 -9.85 43.29 13.69
CA ASN A 489 -9.92 43.68 12.29
C ASN A 489 -9.93 42.49 11.31
N PHE A 490 -10.04 41.25 11.81
CA PHE A 490 -10.02 40.05 10.97
C PHE A 490 -11.05 40.10 9.82
N TRP A 491 -12.32 40.36 10.15
CA TRP A 491 -13.39 40.38 9.15
C TRP A 491 -13.25 41.52 8.13
N PRO A 492 -12.96 42.78 8.54
CA PRO A 492 -12.64 43.86 7.60
C PRO A 492 -11.49 43.52 6.65
N THR A 493 -10.39 42.96 7.14
CA THR A 493 -9.20 42.64 6.33
C THR A 493 -9.49 41.55 5.31
N VAL A 494 -10.17 40.47 5.72
CA VAL A 494 -10.58 39.39 4.80
C VAL A 494 -11.54 39.92 3.73
N LYS A 495 -12.52 40.75 4.11
CA LYS A 495 -13.46 41.36 3.16
C LYS A 495 -12.74 42.28 2.18
N GLY A 496 -11.75 43.05 2.65
CA GLY A 496 -10.90 43.88 1.82
C GLY A 496 -10.09 43.08 0.79
N TRP A 497 -9.54 41.92 1.17
CA TRP A 497 -8.83 41.04 0.23
C TRP A 497 -9.75 40.44 -0.84
N LEU A 498 -10.97 40.03 -0.45
CA LEU A 498 -11.97 39.51 -1.38
C LEU A 498 -12.48 40.57 -2.37
N GLN A 499 -12.37 41.85 -2.00
CA GLN A 499 -12.77 42.99 -2.84
C GLN A 499 -11.62 43.59 -3.67
N GLN A 500 -10.41 43.01 -3.62
CA GLN A 500 -9.31 43.50 -4.44
C GLN A 500 -9.48 43.10 -5.92
N ASN A 501 -9.08 44.00 -6.81
CA ASN A 501 -9.05 43.73 -8.24
C ASN A 501 -8.00 42.65 -8.55
N LEU A 502 -8.47 41.48 -8.98
CA LEU A 502 -7.61 40.38 -9.40
C LEU A 502 -6.98 40.73 -10.76
N THR A 503 -5.65 40.84 -10.80
CA THR A 503 -4.93 40.94 -12.07
C THR A 503 -4.91 39.59 -12.79
N VAL A 504 -4.82 39.59 -14.12
CA VAL A 504 -4.72 38.36 -14.93
C VAL A 504 -3.50 37.53 -14.48
N LEU A 505 -2.39 38.18 -14.12
CA LEU A 505 -1.20 37.51 -13.59
C LEU A 505 -1.49 36.79 -12.26
N MET A 506 -2.25 37.40 -11.34
CA MET A 506 -2.65 36.76 -10.09
C MET A 506 -3.58 35.56 -10.34
N LEU A 507 -4.49 35.65 -11.31
CA LEU A 507 -5.33 34.53 -11.73
C LEU A 507 -4.50 33.37 -12.31
N LEU A 508 -3.51 33.66 -13.15
CA LEU A 508 -2.60 32.65 -13.69
C LEU A 508 -1.76 32.00 -12.59
N ILE A 509 -1.21 32.77 -11.64
CA ILE A 509 -0.47 32.24 -10.50
C ILE A 509 -1.37 31.38 -9.61
N LEU A 510 -2.60 31.83 -9.33
CA LEU A 510 -3.56 31.08 -8.53
C LEU A 510 -3.96 29.77 -9.22
N ALA A 511 -4.21 29.80 -10.54
CA ALA A 511 -4.50 28.61 -11.33
C ALA A 511 -3.33 27.62 -11.32
N ALA A 512 -2.10 28.11 -11.49
CA ALA A 512 -0.90 27.28 -11.40
C ALA A 512 -0.71 26.69 -10.00
N ALA A 513 -0.92 27.46 -8.94
CA ALA A 513 -0.85 27.00 -7.56
C ALA A 513 -1.94 25.97 -7.24
N ALA A 514 -3.16 26.18 -7.72
CA ALA A 514 -4.27 25.22 -7.58
C ALA A 514 -3.97 23.91 -8.32
N ALA A 515 -3.46 23.98 -9.55
CA ALA A 515 -3.04 22.81 -10.30
C ALA A 515 -1.92 22.04 -9.58
N ALA A 516 -0.89 22.75 -9.08
CA ALA A 516 0.18 22.17 -8.29
C ALA A 516 -0.35 21.51 -7.00
N PHE A 517 -1.33 22.12 -6.33
CA PHE A 517 -1.97 21.57 -5.13
C PHE A 517 -2.81 20.31 -5.43
N VAL A 518 -3.55 20.29 -6.54
CA VAL A 518 -4.30 19.11 -6.99
C VAL A 518 -3.37 17.96 -7.33
N VAL A 519 -2.30 18.23 -8.09
CA VAL A 519 -1.24 17.23 -8.38
C VAL A 519 -0.57 16.75 -7.09
N TYR A 520 -0.35 17.65 -6.13
CA TYR A 520 0.20 17.30 -4.83
C TYR A 520 -0.71 16.35 -4.03
N LEU A 521 -2.02 16.60 -4.03
CA LEU A 521 -3.03 15.78 -3.35
C LEU A 521 -3.22 14.44 -4.08
N SER A 522 -3.25 14.41 -5.40
CA SER A 522 -3.36 13.16 -6.17
C SER A 522 -2.13 12.27 -5.94
N ARG A 523 -0.92 12.86 -5.89
CA ARG A 523 0.32 12.16 -5.55
C ARG A 523 0.42 11.69 -4.10
N SER A 524 -0.48 12.12 -3.20
CA SER A 524 -0.52 11.64 -1.81
C SER A 524 -1.32 10.33 -1.63
N GLY A 525 -2.03 9.87 -2.68
CA GLY A 525 -2.81 8.64 -2.69
C GLY A 525 -2.08 7.41 -3.23
N ASN A 526 -2.72 6.25 -3.12
CA ASN A 526 -2.20 4.93 -3.50
C ASN A 526 -2.01 4.68 -5.01
N GLN A 527 -2.44 5.59 -5.87
CA GLN A 527 -2.31 5.49 -7.32
C GLN A 527 -1.49 6.68 -7.82
N SER A 528 -0.18 6.46 -7.94
CA SER A 528 0.74 7.50 -8.40
C SER A 528 0.63 7.71 -9.90
N ILE A 529 0.31 8.94 -10.30
CA ILE A 529 0.61 9.48 -11.63
C ILE A 529 2.14 9.36 -11.85
N GLY A 530 2.56 8.99 -13.06
CA GLY A 530 3.94 8.70 -13.42
C GLY A 530 4.97 9.70 -12.89
N LEU A 531 6.16 9.20 -12.57
CA LEU A 531 7.31 10.00 -12.15
C LEU A 531 7.90 10.73 -13.36
N LEU A 532 8.43 11.93 -13.13
CA LEU A 532 9.33 12.55 -14.09
C LEU A 532 10.63 11.73 -14.12
N PRO A 533 11.25 11.47 -15.29
CA PRO A 533 12.46 10.63 -15.38
C PRO A 533 13.59 11.08 -14.45
N LEU A 534 13.83 12.39 -14.35
CA LEU A 534 14.85 12.97 -13.46
C LEU A 534 14.52 12.77 -11.97
N GLU A 535 13.24 12.84 -11.60
CA GLU A 535 12.80 12.56 -10.22
C GLU A 535 13.07 11.09 -9.86
N GLY A 536 12.88 10.17 -10.81
CA GLY A 536 13.21 8.75 -10.65
C GLY A 536 14.70 8.51 -10.38
N GLN A 537 15.58 9.10 -11.20
CA GLN A 537 17.03 8.95 -11.06
C GLN A 537 17.55 9.49 -9.72
N VAL A 538 17.13 10.70 -9.33
CA VAL A 538 17.53 11.28 -8.03
C VAL A 538 17.05 10.41 -6.87
N ARG A 539 15.86 9.81 -6.97
CA ARG A 539 15.35 8.91 -5.94
C ARG A 539 16.18 7.63 -5.82
N LEU A 540 16.58 7.02 -6.94
CA LEU A 540 17.44 5.83 -6.94
C LEU A 540 18.82 6.13 -6.34
N LEU A 541 19.38 7.29 -6.71
CA LEU A 541 20.68 7.74 -6.20
C LEU A 541 20.65 7.98 -4.68
N LEU A 542 19.58 8.64 -4.20
CA LEU A 542 19.37 8.85 -2.76
C LEU A 542 19.14 7.55 -2.00
N ASP A 543 18.46 6.57 -2.61
CA ASP A 543 18.26 5.25 -2.00
C ASP A 543 19.58 4.51 -1.82
N GLY A 544 20.42 4.48 -2.86
CA GLY A 544 21.73 3.82 -2.81
C GLY A 544 22.69 4.45 -1.79
N ILE A 545 22.64 5.77 -1.58
CA ILE A 545 23.50 6.46 -0.60
C ILE A 545 22.96 6.35 0.83
N LEU A 546 21.64 6.49 1.01
CA LEU A 546 21.02 6.69 2.32
C LEU A 546 20.32 5.45 2.88
N GLY A 547 20.22 4.36 2.10
CA GLY A 547 19.49 3.13 2.40
C GLY A 547 17.97 3.30 2.41
N VAL A 548 17.47 4.39 3.00
CA VAL A 548 16.05 4.78 2.96
C VAL A 548 15.94 6.19 2.44
N ARG A 549 15.42 6.31 1.21
CA ARG A 549 15.16 7.60 0.58
C ARG A 549 14.25 8.53 1.43
N PRO A 550 14.63 9.82 1.60
CA PRO A 550 13.77 10.81 2.25
C PRO A 550 12.60 11.22 1.34
N ARG A 551 11.53 11.75 1.94
CA ARG A 551 10.42 12.28 1.12
C ARG A 551 10.84 13.56 0.42
N PHE A 552 10.71 13.56 -0.90
CA PHE A 552 11.06 14.69 -1.76
C PHE A 552 10.43 16.03 -1.31
N LYS A 553 9.20 15.97 -0.79
CA LYS A 553 8.46 17.14 -0.28
C LYS A 553 9.08 17.74 0.99
N GLU A 554 9.68 16.92 1.85
CA GLU A 554 10.25 17.35 3.12
C GLU A 554 11.56 18.12 2.89
N PHE A 555 12.51 17.50 2.19
CA PHE A 555 13.85 18.06 2.07
C PHE A 555 13.96 19.17 1.02
N LEU A 556 13.17 19.13 -0.07
CA LEU A 556 13.29 20.12 -1.14
C LEU A 556 12.43 21.37 -0.90
N LEU A 557 11.24 21.21 -0.31
CA LEU A 557 10.28 22.30 -0.14
C LEU A 557 10.04 22.64 1.34
N GLY A 558 9.67 21.66 2.16
CA GLY A 558 9.25 21.87 3.53
C GLY A 558 10.31 22.54 4.41
N TYR A 559 11.45 21.87 4.62
CA TYR A 559 12.51 22.39 5.49
C TYR A 559 13.18 23.67 4.97
N PRO A 560 13.50 23.80 3.66
CA PRO A 560 13.98 25.06 3.11
C PRO A 560 13.00 26.21 3.34
N ALA A 561 11.71 26.03 3.05
CA ALA A 561 10.70 27.07 3.28
C ALA A 561 10.56 27.43 4.76
N PHE A 562 10.66 26.44 5.66
CA PHE A 562 10.61 26.69 7.10
C PHE A 562 11.79 27.55 7.57
N LEU A 563 12.98 27.27 7.06
CA LEU A 563 14.18 28.03 7.40
C LEU A 563 14.05 29.48 6.92
N TRP A 564 13.57 29.71 5.70
CA TRP A 564 13.24 31.04 5.18
C TRP A 564 12.15 31.75 6.00
N ALA A 565 11.09 31.05 6.37
CA ALA A 565 9.99 31.59 7.15
C ALA A 565 10.44 32.10 8.53
N LEU A 566 11.45 31.46 9.14
CA LEU A 566 12.04 31.86 10.41
C LEU A 566 13.05 33.02 10.28
N MET A 567 13.65 33.24 9.11
CA MET A 567 14.57 34.36 8.87
C MET A 567 13.85 35.69 8.60
N LEU A 568 12.59 35.62 8.17
CA LEU A 568 11.79 36.79 7.82
C LEU A 568 10.78 37.13 8.92
N PRO A 569 10.53 38.43 9.20
CA PRO A 569 9.43 38.80 10.08
C PRO A 569 8.10 38.41 9.44
N TYR A 570 7.18 37.86 10.22
CA TYR A 570 5.88 37.47 9.73
C TYR A 570 5.12 38.67 9.14
N ARG A 571 4.59 38.48 7.93
CA ARG A 571 3.65 39.36 7.22
C ARG A 571 2.77 38.48 6.35
N HIS A 572 1.54 38.91 6.04
CA HIS A 572 0.60 38.14 5.22
C HIS A 572 1.18 37.67 3.88
N ARG A 573 2.06 38.47 3.24
CA ARG A 573 2.77 38.09 2.00
C ARG A 573 3.68 36.87 2.13
N PHE A 574 4.13 36.55 3.34
CA PHE A 574 5.02 35.41 3.64
C PHE A 574 4.25 34.20 4.18
N LEU A 575 2.92 34.29 4.34
CA LEU A 575 2.08 33.15 4.72
C LEU A 575 2.29 31.92 3.80
N PRO A 576 2.47 32.06 2.47
CA PRO A 576 2.78 30.92 1.61
C PRO A 576 4.05 30.15 2.02
N LEU A 577 5.10 30.82 2.52
CA LEU A 577 6.32 30.15 3.01
C LEU A 577 6.03 29.32 4.26
N TRP A 578 5.20 29.84 5.17
CA TRP A 578 4.74 29.10 6.34
C TRP A 578 3.85 27.91 5.97
N LEU A 579 2.96 28.05 4.98
CA LEU A 579 2.15 26.94 4.49
C LEU A 579 3.02 25.85 3.83
N LEU A 580 4.04 26.23 3.05
CA LEU A 580 5.03 25.28 2.52
C LEU A 580 5.82 24.60 3.63
N ALA A 581 6.25 25.34 4.66
CA ALA A 581 6.88 24.76 5.84
C ALA A 581 5.99 23.75 6.55
N LEU A 582 4.68 24.04 6.65
CA LEU A 582 3.69 23.16 7.23
C LEU A 582 3.56 21.86 6.44
N THR A 583 3.65 21.91 5.09
CA THR A 583 3.62 20.68 4.28
C THR A 583 4.72 19.68 4.66
N GLY A 584 5.92 20.18 5.03
CA GLY A 584 7.01 19.35 5.55
C GLY A 584 6.62 18.67 6.87
N GLN A 585 6.09 19.44 7.83
CA GLN A 585 5.66 18.89 9.13
C GLN A 585 4.48 17.91 8.99
N ILE A 586 3.52 18.20 8.11
CA ILE A 586 2.44 17.27 7.79
C ILE A 586 3.03 15.98 7.19
N SER A 587 4.02 16.08 6.31
CA SER A 587 4.66 14.91 5.70
C SER A 587 5.32 14.00 6.74
N VAL A 588 6.00 14.57 7.74
CA VAL A 588 6.57 13.83 8.87
C VAL A 588 5.50 13.00 9.57
N VAL A 589 4.38 13.61 9.95
CA VAL A 589 3.28 12.92 10.65
C VAL A 589 2.63 11.88 9.74
N ASN A 590 2.43 12.23 8.46
CA ASN A 590 1.86 11.34 7.46
C ASN A 590 2.75 10.11 7.21
N THR A 591 4.06 10.15 7.50
CA THR A 591 4.93 8.96 7.43
C THR A 591 4.39 7.85 8.32
N PHE A 592 3.90 8.20 9.51
CA PHE A 592 3.38 7.25 10.48
C PHE A 592 1.91 6.84 10.22
N CYS A 593 1.20 7.56 9.34
CA CYS A 593 -0.13 7.16 8.85
C CYS A 593 -0.07 5.95 7.90
N HIS A 594 1.06 5.72 7.22
CA HIS A 594 1.28 4.56 6.35
C HIS A 594 1.79 3.36 7.16
N ILE A 595 0.89 2.75 7.94
CA ILE A 595 1.20 1.70 8.92
C ILE A 595 1.77 0.42 8.31
N HIS A 596 1.59 0.21 7.01
CA HIS A 596 2.18 -0.95 6.34
C HIS A 596 3.71 -0.83 6.17
N THR A 597 4.26 0.38 6.23
CA THR A 597 5.71 0.58 6.23
C THR A 597 6.28 0.25 7.60
N PRO A 598 7.39 -0.52 7.68
CA PRO A 598 8.03 -0.77 8.96
C PRO A 598 8.36 0.52 9.69
N LEU A 599 8.22 0.52 11.02
CA LEU A 599 8.41 1.75 11.77
C LEU A 599 9.85 2.25 11.69
N VAL A 600 10.83 1.34 11.72
CA VAL A 600 12.25 1.69 11.63
C VAL A 600 12.54 2.41 10.31
N VAL A 601 12.00 1.92 9.20
CA VAL A 601 12.11 2.59 7.88
C VAL A 601 11.48 3.99 7.92
N SER A 602 10.32 4.14 8.57
CA SER A 602 9.65 5.44 8.75
C SER A 602 10.48 6.43 9.58
N LEU A 603 11.18 5.95 10.61
CA LEU A 603 12.07 6.75 11.44
C LEU A 603 13.29 7.22 10.65
N VAL A 604 14.00 6.29 10.00
CA VAL A 604 15.20 6.60 9.20
C VAL A 604 14.84 7.59 8.09
N ARG A 605 13.71 7.39 7.40
CA ARG A 605 13.19 8.31 6.38
C ARG A 605 13.02 9.73 6.91
N THR A 606 12.43 9.88 8.11
CA THR A 606 12.19 11.19 8.74
C THR A 606 13.49 11.88 9.12
N VAL A 607 14.44 11.12 9.68
CA VAL A 607 15.78 11.64 10.02
C VAL A 607 16.51 12.08 8.75
N ASN A 608 16.51 11.25 7.70
CA ASN A 608 17.09 11.57 6.41
C ASN A 608 16.45 12.81 5.77
N GLY A 609 15.12 12.94 5.87
CA GLY A 609 14.41 14.13 5.39
C GLY A 609 14.86 15.40 6.09
N LEU A 610 15.04 15.34 7.41
CA LEU A 610 15.40 16.49 8.24
C LEU A 610 16.81 17.01 7.94
N TRP A 611 17.84 16.16 8.01
CA TRP A 611 19.21 16.66 7.84
C TRP A 611 19.52 17.07 6.40
N VAL A 612 19.04 16.30 5.40
CA VAL A 612 19.18 16.67 3.98
C VAL A 612 18.42 17.98 3.72
N GLY A 613 17.22 18.12 4.28
CA GLY A 613 16.40 19.33 4.12
C GLY A 613 17.02 20.57 4.74
N LEU A 614 17.67 20.43 5.91
CA LEU A 614 18.42 21.51 6.53
C LEU A 614 19.64 21.91 5.69
N LEU A 615 20.39 20.95 5.14
CA LEU A 615 21.53 21.22 4.25
C LEU A 615 21.09 21.97 2.99
N VAL A 616 20.04 21.50 2.32
CA VAL A 616 19.46 22.17 1.15
C VAL A 616 18.98 23.57 1.53
N GLY A 617 18.26 23.71 2.64
CA GLY A 617 17.78 25.00 3.14
C GLY A 617 18.90 26.00 3.39
N MET A 618 19.97 25.58 4.06
CA MET A 618 21.17 26.40 4.26
C MET A 618 21.83 26.77 2.92
N GLY A 619 21.93 25.83 1.98
CA GLY A 619 22.42 26.09 0.63
C GLY A 619 21.61 27.20 -0.07
N THR A 620 20.28 27.16 0.01
CA THR A 620 19.43 28.21 -0.59
C THR A 620 19.66 29.58 0.04
N LEU A 621 19.94 29.67 1.35
CA LEU A 621 20.28 30.94 1.99
C LEU A 621 21.63 31.48 1.50
N VAL A 622 22.64 30.61 1.36
CA VAL A 622 23.97 31.01 0.86
C VAL A 622 23.85 31.55 -0.56
N VAL A 623 23.14 30.83 -1.44
CA VAL A 623 22.89 31.28 -2.82
C VAL A 623 22.18 32.62 -2.83
N ALA A 624 21.14 32.81 -2.03
CA ALA A 624 20.43 34.09 -1.96
C ALA A 624 21.30 35.23 -1.41
N HIS A 625 22.19 34.95 -0.46
CA HIS A 625 23.14 35.92 0.05
C HIS A 625 24.15 36.33 -1.03
N VAL A 626 24.73 35.36 -1.75
CA VAL A 626 25.64 35.60 -2.87
C VAL A 626 24.96 36.40 -3.97
N LEU A 627 23.75 36.01 -4.38
CA LEU A 627 22.97 36.74 -5.38
C LEU A 627 22.68 38.19 -4.94
N LYS A 628 22.35 38.40 -3.66
CA LYS A 628 22.15 39.75 -3.11
C LYS A 628 23.44 40.57 -3.17
N VAL A 629 24.58 39.99 -2.79
CA VAL A 629 25.89 40.67 -2.84
C VAL A 629 26.29 41.00 -4.27
N VAL A 630 26.12 40.05 -5.20
CA VAL A 630 26.39 40.25 -6.64
C VAL A 630 25.46 41.32 -7.20
N PHE A 631 24.17 41.27 -6.92
CA PHE A 631 23.20 42.27 -7.36
C PHE A 631 23.55 43.67 -6.83
N LEU A 632 23.90 43.79 -5.55
CA LEU A 632 24.34 45.06 -4.95
C LEU A 632 25.66 45.55 -5.55
N ARG A 633 26.57 44.66 -5.95
CA ARG A 633 27.83 45.04 -6.62
C ARG A 633 27.63 45.44 -8.09
N CYS A 634 26.73 44.77 -8.82
CA CYS A 634 26.47 45.04 -10.23
C CYS A 634 25.52 46.22 -10.45
N PHE A 635 24.59 46.48 -9.54
CA PHE A 635 23.52 47.49 -9.72
C PHE A 635 23.47 48.55 -8.61
N GLY A 636 24.17 48.37 -7.48
CA GLY A 636 24.21 49.35 -6.38
C GLY A 636 25.26 50.45 -6.54
N GLY A 637 25.93 50.53 -7.69
CA GLY A 637 27.00 51.47 -8.00
C GLY A 637 26.60 52.79 -8.68
N SER A 638 25.31 53.07 -8.92
CA SER A 638 24.86 54.36 -9.46
C SER A 638 23.89 55.05 -8.51
N GLY A 639 24.37 56.06 -7.79
CA GLY A 639 23.54 56.92 -6.93
C GLY A 639 24.31 57.48 -5.74
N ARG A 640 25.40 58.21 -6.01
CA ARG A 640 25.84 59.31 -5.14
C ARG A 640 25.38 60.61 -5.76
#